data_AF-A0AA36G7Z3-F1
#
_entry.id   AF-A0AA36G7Z3-F1
#
_cell.length_a   1.000
_cell.length_b   1.000
_cell.length_c   1.000
_cell.angle_alpha   90.00
_cell.angle_beta   90.00
_cell.angle_gamma   90.00
#
_symmetry.space_group_name_H-M   'P 1'
#
loop_
_entity.id
_entity.type
_entity.pdbx_description
1 polymer ?
#
loop_
_entity_poly.entity_id
_entity_poly.type
_entity_poly.pdbx_seq_one_letter_code
_entity_poly.pdbx_strand_id
1 'polypeptide(L)'
;MREPPIKRPPMRRAAKLDELAALVRMELTPDDKDEDSRDAFVPYNPAKQLIINGRCNSPSYPSSSNASSSNGSHGSNGLPANLLPERSPAARMSPENDLASASPQSKKSTLSMKSSTKSEPHATIPDGVAVKQEPPDCYESDVNEPSGYGHLTDPGPSFQQHPKATKSRKRKAEQELTCALNLSSRCTRSDTDSGRFWDLNQDEHFCKTCLFEITQGSLEKEFLGWKEEFSQHCRKNPGAKFFVQDKLLPFWLRCTQCHKFRNVPSKEPLEPTAIGHFTCGTLSNRNSCQDVIDPLAAKAWEFNWMKGSNTLPLLINSPALPFISSKSYYYDLIGMSPAQSHFSANMEKISDWARPFHEDDKDPAALVFGAGDMEYDEKLKFPAFNKESVYYLAVRNLIVSLWTLDPFKYLTFSECERHLLCRGLSRIWYIRLLRLVYDFLNAHGIINIGALSLPKLPETRLNRRLSVLIVGAGLSGLTAARQLRSFGVNVTVLEAKNRIGGRMNDEYGLGSTVGRGAQIVTGVVNSPIVLICKQKGFRYRALNDECPTFDSTTGDIIDYKTDELASIMYGAAMDGVVHWRTLKKKDHSLLVTSIITYYLVTCGCWKGRGVDSGYNNTQLLRSRELADGWTEYEMVVVTDLDTESKEPNGKKWHSNARRGFLKYHKKDHKASVAWESEAFKVYSQLASGGRAMELSDLAIFDGKLLTVDDRTGIVYELCTSKKDVMPWLLLNDGPGRTAKTLKGEWMTVKDQKLYVGGLGKEWTTPAGEYVNDNPMWVKIVDRHGAVEHVNWKDIFVKVRRALGIEYPGYMIHEAVQWSDVHNKWFFLPRRASNETYSEEADEIRGTNKMIVVSEDFTRFDVVSIGESNDPRTGFSAFQFVPGTKDHVIIALKSAEKDGIPVASYASVFDVNGHILLQDQLLPETHKSNFDLDLLEKQRVHLDESSLIRMSPLEKRIFYWHVANSEYACGAPLENVSASSWDQNEALGQFDGKHSLLVDGAQKVVESLSEGTDILLNKKVSNINLNNRGVSVILQDGTELQADKVLVTVPLAILKKNTITFDPPLPKRKLDAIERVGAGRIEKVAVAFPRCFWRDAKGKSKNFDYFAHVGSVEKRGLFHTIYDFTNRQDGPPKSFVLMSYVCGQSLALIDKKKDEEVIKMFIDTLKKIFPGKQIPKPISHMVSRWGKDEDIGMSYSYMGVNSKPEDYDSLAAPAYDRIFFAGEATHRFFPQTMHGAYLSGLRAATGILENYLIDHSKAFIEG
;
A
#
# COMPACT_ATOMS: atom_id res chain seq x y z
N MET A 1 -21.98 -42.82 9.13
CA MET A 1 -21.73 -41.83 10.20
C MET A 1 -20.97 -40.66 9.58
N ARG A 2 -21.21 -39.41 10.01
CA ARG A 2 -20.45 -38.22 9.62
C ARG A 2 -20.27 -37.37 10.86
N GLU A 3 -19.04 -36.95 11.15
CA GLU A 3 -18.77 -35.97 12.20
C GLU A 3 -19.00 -34.54 11.69
N PRO A 4 -19.39 -33.58 12.56
CA PRO A 4 -19.59 -32.19 12.18
C PRO A 4 -18.26 -31.44 12.01
N PRO A 5 -18.20 -30.39 11.18
CA PRO A 5 -16.98 -29.60 10.98
C PRO A 5 -16.61 -28.81 12.25
N ILE A 6 -15.34 -28.92 12.65
CA ILE A 6 -14.77 -28.17 13.77
C ILE A 6 -14.77 -26.67 13.44
N LYS A 7 -15.44 -25.87 14.27
CA LYS A 7 -15.38 -24.40 14.16
C LYS A 7 -13.97 -23.90 14.49
N ARG A 8 -13.35 -23.16 13.57
CA ARG A 8 -12.12 -22.39 13.88
C ARG A 8 -12.45 -21.32 14.94
N PRO A 9 -11.63 -21.14 15.98
CA PRO A 9 -11.78 -20.01 16.90
C PRO A 9 -11.39 -18.69 16.19
N PRO A 10 -11.99 -17.54 16.57
CA PRO A 10 -11.60 -16.25 16.02
C PRO A 10 -10.19 -15.85 16.48
N MET A 11 -9.36 -15.37 15.55
CA MET A 11 -8.06 -14.79 15.89
C MET A 11 -8.25 -13.48 16.68
N ARG A 12 -7.68 -13.41 17.90
CA ARG A 12 -7.62 -12.17 18.69
C ARG A 12 -6.64 -11.18 18.03
N ARG A 13 -7.14 -10.31 17.15
CA ARG A 13 -6.33 -9.28 16.46
C ARG A 13 -6.50 -7.85 17.00
N ALA A 14 -7.23 -7.68 18.12
CA ALA A 14 -7.71 -6.38 18.61
C ALA A 14 -7.49 -6.19 20.13
N ALA A 15 -6.23 -6.30 20.60
CA ALA A 15 -5.91 -6.14 22.03
C ALA A 15 -4.49 -5.56 22.29
N LYS A 16 -3.88 -4.90 21.30
CA LYS A 16 -2.52 -4.32 21.42
C LYS A 16 -2.28 -3.03 20.61
N LEU A 17 -3.33 -2.45 20.04
CA LEU A 17 -3.27 -1.17 19.34
C LEU A 17 -3.57 0.01 20.28
N ASP A 18 -4.49 -0.17 21.23
CA ASP A 18 -4.91 0.91 22.14
C ASP A 18 -3.82 1.31 23.17
N GLU A 19 -3.01 0.34 23.63
CA GLU A 19 -1.82 0.64 24.47
C GLU A 19 -0.77 1.47 23.71
N LEU A 20 -0.65 1.28 22.40
CA LEU A 20 0.25 2.07 21.54
C LEU A 20 -0.30 3.47 21.24
N ALA A 21 -1.62 3.61 21.12
CA ALA A 21 -2.27 4.91 20.92
C ALA A 21 -2.12 5.86 22.13
N ALA A 22 -1.96 5.31 23.34
CA ALA A 22 -1.72 6.09 24.55
C ALA A 22 -0.32 6.75 24.59
N LEU A 23 0.71 6.05 24.09
CA LEU A 23 2.11 6.51 24.10
C LEU A 23 2.40 7.65 23.10
N VAL A 24 1.55 7.86 22.09
CA VAL A 24 1.76 8.86 21.02
C VAL A 24 1.13 10.23 21.37
N ARG A 25 0.60 10.41 22.60
CA ARG A 25 -0.03 11.67 23.04
C ARG A 25 0.82 12.53 24.00
N MET A 26 2.09 12.19 24.19
CA MET A 26 3.07 13.02 24.88
C MET A 26 4.32 13.15 24.00
N GLU A 27 4.99 14.30 24.04
CA GLU A 27 6.13 14.70 23.18
C GLU A 27 5.83 15.05 21.71
N LEU A 28 5.08 16.14 21.50
CA LEU A 28 5.20 16.97 20.28
C LEU A 28 5.04 18.48 20.63
N THR A 29 6.14 19.14 20.96
CA THR A 29 6.26 20.61 20.92
C THR A 29 6.96 21.03 19.63
N PRO A 30 6.31 21.76 18.71
CA PRO A 30 6.92 22.16 17.45
C PRO A 30 7.62 23.53 17.56
N ASP A 31 8.94 23.51 17.76
CA ASP A 31 9.81 24.62 17.36
C ASP A 31 10.55 24.23 16.07
N ASP A 32 10.21 24.91 14.99
CA ASP A 32 11.18 25.48 14.04
C ASP A 32 10.45 26.43 13.09
N LYS A 33 11.07 27.57 12.78
CA LYS A 33 10.56 28.58 11.84
C LYS A 33 11.48 28.64 10.62
N ASP A 34 10.91 28.46 9.44
CA ASP A 34 11.51 28.93 8.18
C ASP A 34 10.47 29.80 7.45
N GLU A 35 10.73 31.11 7.38
CA GLU A 35 10.02 32.03 6.50
C GLU A 35 10.89 32.30 5.26
N ASP A 36 10.52 31.76 4.09
CA ASP A 36 10.73 32.49 2.83
C ASP A 36 9.88 31.98 1.65
N SER A 37 9.90 32.74 0.54
CA SER A 37 9.19 32.55 -0.75
C SER A 37 7.73 33.03 -0.82
N ARG A 38 7.54 34.36 -0.79
CA ARG A 38 6.30 35.03 -1.23
C ARG A 38 6.27 35.26 -2.75
N ASP A 39 6.02 34.22 -3.54
CA ASP A 39 5.68 34.37 -4.96
C ASP A 39 4.15 34.37 -5.18
N ALA A 40 3.65 35.38 -5.89
CA ALA A 40 2.21 35.60 -6.06
C ALA A 40 1.60 34.70 -7.16
N PHE A 41 0.90 33.64 -6.76
CA PHE A 41 0.18 32.75 -7.68
C PHE A 41 -1.26 32.45 -7.27
N VAL A 42 -2.15 32.40 -8.27
CA VAL A 42 -3.52 31.89 -8.12
C VAL A 42 -3.45 30.38 -7.85
N PRO A 43 -4.13 29.85 -6.81
CA PRO A 43 -3.94 28.48 -6.36
C PRO A 43 -4.57 27.44 -7.32
N TYR A 44 -3.77 26.92 -8.25
CA TYR A 44 -4.09 25.64 -8.91
C TYR A 44 -3.91 24.50 -7.90
N ASN A 45 -5.00 24.07 -7.28
CA ASN A 45 -5.00 22.94 -6.35
C ASN A 45 -4.96 21.61 -7.13
N PRO A 46 -3.94 20.75 -6.97
CA PRO A 46 -3.89 19.44 -7.62
C PRO A 46 -4.98 18.45 -7.15
N ALA A 47 -5.76 18.79 -6.11
CA ALA A 47 -6.93 18.02 -5.67
C ALA A 47 -8.10 17.97 -6.68
N LYS A 48 -7.96 18.54 -7.90
CA LYS A 48 -8.87 18.35 -9.05
C LYS A 48 -8.82 16.92 -9.64
N GLN A 49 -8.86 15.91 -8.77
CA GLN A 49 -9.21 14.55 -9.13
C GLN A 49 -10.48 14.24 -8.36
N LEU A 50 -11.53 13.85 -9.08
CA LEU A 50 -12.83 13.53 -8.52
C LEU A 50 -12.76 12.19 -7.77
N ILE A 51 -12.12 12.24 -6.60
CA ILE A 51 -11.97 11.14 -5.66
C ILE A 51 -13.33 10.98 -4.97
N ILE A 52 -14.16 10.12 -5.55
CA ILE A 52 -15.36 9.60 -4.93
C ILE A 52 -14.91 8.48 -3.98
N ASN A 53 -14.83 8.77 -2.67
CA ASN A 53 -14.57 7.80 -1.62
C ASN A 53 -14.91 8.41 -0.25
N GLY A 54 -15.73 7.71 0.53
CA GLY A 54 -16.26 8.21 1.80
C GLY A 54 -15.19 8.54 2.85
N ARG A 55 -15.46 9.54 3.69
CA ARG A 55 -14.62 9.86 4.87
C ARG A 55 -14.81 8.83 5.97
N CYS A 56 -13.72 8.25 6.46
CA CYS A 56 -13.71 7.51 7.72
C CYS A 56 -14.00 8.45 8.91
N ASN A 57 -15.25 8.51 9.36
CA ASN A 57 -15.61 9.05 10.68
C ASN A 57 -15.60 7.90 11.70
N SER A 58 -14.77 8.00 12.74
CA SER A 58 -14.67 6.98 13.80
C SER A 58 -15.96 6.87 14.62
N PRO A 59 -16.66 5.71 14.65
CA PRO A 59 -17.86 5.55 15.46
C PRO A 59 -17.52 5.28 16.93
N SER A 60 -18.13 6.04 17.83
CA SER A 60 -18.13 5.73 19.27
C SER A 60 -19.16 4.63 19.58
N TYR A 61 -18.72 3.47 20.07
CA TYR A 61 -19.59 2.36 20.44
C TYR A 61 -20.48 2.66 21.67
N PRO A 62 -21.80 2.40 21.59
CA PRO A 62 -22.64 1.98 22.71
C PRO A 62 -22.66 0.43 22.79
N SER A 63 -23.04 -0.11 23.95
CA SER A 63 -23.03 -1.55 24.25
C SER A 63 -24.44 -2.16 24.39
N SER A 64 -24.51 -3.49 24.59
CA SER A 64 -25.71 -4.31 24.91
C SER A 64 -26.68 -4.60 23.73
N SER A 65 -27.44 -5.71 23.66
CA SER A 65 -27.39 -7.00 24.40
C SER A 65 -28.23 -8.12 23.69
N ASN A 66 -28.17 -9.33 24.24
CA ASN A 66 -28.73 -10.61 23.76
C ASN A 66 -30.23 -10.66 23.36
N ALA A 67 -30.53 -11.36 22.25
CA ALA A 67 -31.69 -12.25 22.05
C ALA A 67 -31.49 -13.03 20.71
N SER A 68 -31.20 -14.35 20.64
CA SER A 68 -31.96 -15.56 21.04
C SER A 68 -33.03 -16.05 20.02
N SER A 69 -32.64 -17.07 19.24
CA SER A 69 -33.46 -18.21 18.75
C SER A 69 -34.77 -18.01 17.97
N SER A 70 -34.85 -18.63 16.79
CA SER A 70 -35.82 -19.73 16.54
C SER A 70 -35.45 -20.56 15.29
N ASN A 71 -35.95 -21.80 15.20
CA ASN A 71 -35.76 -22.74 14.09
C ASN A 71 -37.10 -23.07 13.43
N GLY A 72 -37.08 -23.46 12.15
CA GLY A 72 -38.20 -24.11 11.44
C GLY A 72 -38.20 -23.74 9.95
N SER A 73 -37.94 -24.58 8.93
CA SER A 73 -37.98 -26.04 8.67
C SER A 73 -39.16 -26.49 7.78
N HIS A 74 -38.81 -27.25 6.73
CA HIS A 74 -39.68 -27.96 5.76
C HIS A 74 -40.58 -27.16 4.80
N GLY A 75 -40.86 -27.74 3.63
CA GLY A 75 -41.74 -27.14 2.60
C GLY A 75 -41.40 -27.52 1.14
N SER A 76 -41.28 -28.82 0.81
CA SER A 76 -41.02 -29.29 -0.56
C SER A 76 -42.29 -29.55 -1.36
N ASN A 77 -42.31 -29.17 -2.65
CA ASN A 77 -42.84 -29.92 -3.83
C ASN A 77 -43.32 -29.00 -4.97
N GLY A 78 -43.41 -29.52 -6.20
CA GLY A 78 -44.30 -28.96 -7.23
C GLY A 78 -43.71 -28.67 -8.62
N LEU A 79 -43.36 -29.71 -9.39
CA LEU A 79 -43.45 -29.63 -10.86
C LEU A 79 -44.93 -29.82 -11.27
N PRO A 80 -45.36 -29.21 -12.38
CA PRO A 80 -45.70 -30.07 -13.53
C PRO A 80 -45.11 -29.55 -14.85
N ALA A 81 -45.30 -30.31 -15.93
CA ALA A 81 -44.71 -30.08 -17.25
C ALA A 81 -45.75 -30.06 -18.39
N ASN A 82 -45.28 -29.66 -19.58
CA ASN A 82 -45.91 -29.77 -20.90
C ASN A 82 -47.14 -28.89 -21.18
N LEU A 83 -47.07 -28.09 -22.25
CA LEU A 83 -47.63 -28.50 -23.56
C LEU A 83 -47.13 -27.58 -24.69
N LEU A 84 -46.80 -28.19 -25.84
CA LEU A 84 -46.68 -27.49 -27.14
C LEU A 84 -48.04 -27.58 -27.87
N PRO A 85 -48.28 -26.75 -28.90
CA PRO A 85 -48.04 -27.30 -30.24
C PRO A 85 -47.33 -26.34 -31.21
N GLU A 86 -46.83 -26.91 -32.30
CA GLU A 86 -46.15 -26.22 -33.39
C GLU A 86 -47.11 -25.42 -34.30
N ARG A 87 -46.56 -24.48 -35.07
CA ARG A 87 -46.83 -24.38 -36.53
C ARG A 87 -45.85 -23.46 -37.25
N SER A 88 -45.34 -23.94 -38.38
CA SER A 88 -44.92 -23.12 -39.53
C SER A 88 -45.91 -23.36 -40.68
N PRO A 89 -45.87 -22.55 -41.76
CA PRO A 89 -45.05 -22.95 -42.91
C PRO A 89 -44.30 -21.78 -43.58
N ALA A 90 -43.49 -22.10 -44.58
CA ALA A 90 -42.65 -21.15 -45.33
C ALA A 90 -43.23 -20.79 -46.71
N ALA A 91 -42.74 -19.69 -47.30
CA ALA A 91 -42.82 -19.40 -48.73
C ALA A 91 -41.50 -18.77 -49.22
N ARG A 92 -41.13 -19.02 -50.48
CA ARG A 92 -39.92 -18.47 -51.14
C ARG A 92 -40.30 -17.27 -52.02
N MET A 93 -39.34 -16.37 -52.32
CA MET A 93 -39.05 -15.95 -53.69
C MET A 93 -37.73 -15.14 -53.82
N SER A 94 -37.20 -15.14 -55.04
CA SER A 94 -36.00 -14.47 -55.59
C SER A 94 -36.10 -14.61 -57.14
N PRO A 95 -35.24 -14.04 -58.02
CA PRO A 95 -33.93 -13.40 -57.82
C PRO A 95 -33.76 -12.07 -58.63
N GLU A 96 -32.52 -11.74 -59.06
CA GLU A 96 -32.12 -10.80 -60.13
C GLU A 96 -32.24 -9.27 -59.87
N ASN A 97 -31.45 -8.38 -60.48
CA ASN A 97 -30.06 -8.45 -60.99
C ASN A 97 -29.47 -7.03 -61.20
N ASP A 98 -28.16 -6.95 -61.43
CA ASP A 98 -27.42 -6.10 -62.41
C ASP A 98 -26.19 -5.32 -61.93
N LEU A 99 -25.29 -5.10 -62.90
CA LEU A 99 -23.98 -4.45 -62.77
C LEU A 99 -23.99 -3.04 -63.37
N ALA A 100 -23.07 -2.18 -62.93
CA ALA A 100 -22.13 -1.49 -63.84
C ALA A 100 -21.10 -0.65 -63.08
N SER A 101 -19.95 -0.43 -63.71
CA SER A 101 -18.91 0.50 -63.27
C SER A 101 -18.74 1.63 -64.30
N ALA A 102 -18.36 2.83 -63.85
CA ALA A 102 -17.49 3.76 -64.61
C ALA A 102 -17.09 4.99 -63.77
N SER A 103 -15.94 5.57 -64.11
CA SER A 103 -15.56 6.96 -63.84
C SER A 103 -15.37 7.67 -65.20
N PRO A 104 -15.16 9.01 -65.30
CA PRO A 104 -13.81 9.55 -65.08
C PRO A 104 -13.68 11.05 -64.68
N GLN A 105 -12.43 11.44 -64.33
CA GLN A 105 -11.63 12.64 -64.76
C GLN A 105 -12.30 13.89 -65.38
N SER A 106 -11.74 15.13 -65.34
CA SER A 106 -10.60 15.80 -64.64
C SER A 106 -10.51 17.29 -65.10
N LYS A 107 -9.39 18.01 -64.77
CA LYS A 107 -8.90 19.30 -65.36
C LYS A 107 -9.62 20.61 -64.95
N LYS A 108 -9.01 21.81 -65.02
CA LYS A 108 -7.59 22.30 -64.80
C LYS A 108 -7.54 23.84 -65.02
N SER A 109 -6.95 24.62 -64.09
CA SER A 109 -6.19 25.89 -64.34
C SER A 109 -5.76 26.53 -62.98
N THR A 110 -4.58 27.09 -62.67
CA THR A 110 -3.57 27.99 -63.34
C THR A 110 -4.11 29.39 -63.66
N LEU A 111 -3.43 30.54 -63.49
CA LEU A 111 -2.10 30.99 -62.99
C LEU A 111 -2.21 32.56 -62.78
N SER A 112 -1.28 33.40 -62.28
CA SER A 112 0.10 33.32 -61.74
C SER A 112 0.55 34.67 -61.09
N MET A 113 1.37 34.63 -60.02
CA MET A 113 2.42 35.63 -59.69
C MET A 113 1.95 37.09 -59.30
N LYS A 114 2.77 38.02 -58.76
CA LYS A 114 4.26 38.15 -58.59
C LYS A 114 4.63 39.14 -57.44
N SER A 115 5.88 39.07 -56.94
CA SER A 115 6.79 40.13 -56.36
C SER A 115 6.24 41.42 -55.70
N SER A 116 6.81 42.01 -54.63
CA SER A 116 7.99 41.71 -53.76
C SER A 116 7.90 42.61 -52.47
N THR A 117 8.88 43.06 -51.65
CA THR A 117 10.36 43.24 -51.72
C THR A 117 11.03 43.14 -50.31
N LYS A 118 11.81 44.14 -49.84
CA LYS A 118 12.49 44.21 -48.51
C LYS A 118 12.66 45.68 -48.06
N SER A 119 12.70 45.96 -46.74
CA SER A 119 13.71 46.82 -46.08
C SER A 119 13.49 47.00 -44.55
N GLU A 120 14.52 46.70 -43.77
CA GLU A 120 14.83 47.25 -42.42
C GLU A 120 15.62 48.59 -42.59
N PRO A 121 16.07 49.40 -41.56
CA PRO A 121 16.36 49.01 -40.16
C PRO A 121 16.26 50.05 -39.00
N HIS A 122 16.65 49.60 -37.80
CA HIS A 122 17.31 50.28 -36.65
C HIS A 122 16.74 51.56 -35.95
N ALA A 123 16.29 51.35 -34.71
CA ALA A 123 16.79 51.92 -33.42
C ALA A 123 16.93 53.44 -33.15
N THR A 124 16.39 53.89 -32.01
CA THR A 124 17.14 54.60 -30.91
C THR A 124 16.28 54.81 -29.64
N ILE A 125 16.94 55.16 -28.51
CA ILE A 125 16.35 55.57 -27.21
C ILE A 125 16.97 56.93 -26.83
N PRO A 126 16.24 57.83 -26.13
CA PRO A 126 16.83 58.47 -24.94
C PRO A 126 15.84 58.68 -23.76
N ASP A 127 16.40 59.00 -22.59
CA ASP A 127 15.75 59.16 -21.27
C ASP A 127 15.11 60.55 -21.01
N GLY A 128 14.40 60.74 -19.87
CA GLY A 128 14.34 62.08 -19.24
C GLY A 128 13.20 62.47 -18.25
N VAL A 129 13.40 62.23 -16.95
CA VAL A 129 13.11 63.13 -15.79
C VAL A 129 11.67 63.72 -15.52
N ALA A 130 11.04 63.14 -14.49
CA ALA A 130 10.28 63.68 -13.32
C ALA A 130 9.69 65.12 -13.22
N VAL A 131 8.58 65.25 -12.44
CA VAL A 131 8.49 65.98 -11.12
C VAL A 131 7.14 65.70 -10.39
N LYS A 132 7.07 65.95 -9.06
CA LYS A 132 5.99 65.63 -8.08
C LYS A 132 4.80 66.62 -8.03
N GLN A 133 3.68 66.22 -7.38
CA GLN A 133 3.11 66.92 -6.18
C GLN A 133 1.94 66.16 -5.46
N GLU A 134 2.29 65.39 -4.42
CA GLU A 134 1.90 65.41 -2.96
C GLU A 134 0.50 65.91 -2.41
N PRO A 135 0.16 65.66 -1.11
CA PRO A 135 -1.21 65.38 -0.60
C PRO A 135 -1.87 66.53 0.23
N PRO A 136 -2.92 66.25 1.07
CA PRO A 136 -2.75 65.96 2.52
C PRO A 136 -3.67 64.82 3.08
N ASP A 137 -3.23 63.92 3.99
CA ASP A 137 -3.19 63.95 5.49
C ASP A 137 -4.50 63.42 6.16
N CYS A 138 -4.55 62.75 7.33
CA CYS A 138 -3.62 62.02 8.22
C CYS A 138 -4.49 61.09 9.17
N TYR A 139 -4.16 60.54 10.36
CA TYR A 139 -3.11 60.71 11.39
C TYR A 139 -2.94 59.44 12.29
N GLU A 140 -1.97 59.52 13.21
CA GLU A 140 -1.61 58.77 14.45
C GLU A 140 -2.73 58.31 15.42
N SER A 141 -2.54 57.42 16.43
CA SER A 141 -1.44 56.51 16.88
C SER A 141 -2.04 55.44 17.88
N ASP A 142 -1.41 54.68 18.79
CA ASP A 142 -0.05 54.63 19.40
C ASP A 142 0.32 53.25 20.06
N VAL A 143 1.48 53.14 20.71
CA VAL A 143 2.09 51.93 21.33
C VAL A 143 1.55 51.56 22.74
N ASN A 144 1.56 50.26 23.12
CA ASN A 144 2.43 49.68 24.19
C ASN A 144 2.07 48.24 24.65
N GLU A 145 3.12 47.41 24.84
CA GLU A 145 3.19 46.23 25.75
C GLU A 145 3.55 46.71 27.20
N PRO A 146 3.60 45.90 28.30
CA PRO A 146 3.85 44.44 28.36
C PRO A 146 3.26 43.60 29.53
N SER A 147 3.49 42.28 29.46
CA SER A 147 3.75 41.33 30.59
C SER A 147 2.62 40.94 31.56
N GLY A 148 2.75 39.75 32.18
CA GLY A 148 2.01 39.34 33.39
C GLY A 148 1.56 37.88 33.45
N TYR A 149 2.20 37.06 34.31
CA TYR A 149 1.70 35.73 34.70
C TYR A 149 0.56 35.84 35.72
N GLY A 150 -0.42 34.92 35.69
CA GLY A 150 -1.37 34.75 36.80
C GLY A 150 -2.46 33.70 36.55
N HIS A 151 -2.55 32.68 37.41
CA HIS A 151 -3.72 31.79 37.47
C HIS A 151 -4.92 32.53 38.10
N LEU A 152 -6.15 32.21 37.67
CA LEU A 152 -7.23 31.70 38.56
C LEU A 152 -8.52 31.35 37.80
N THR A 153 -9.11 30.21 38.18
CA THR A 153 -10.53 29.79 38.10
C THR A 153 -11.43 30.16 36.91
N ASP A 154 -12.02 29.12 36.33
CA ASP A 154 -13.25 29.11 35.52
C ASP A 154 -14.43 29.86 36.19
N PRO A 155 -15.11 30.74 35.43
CA PRO A 155 -16.57 30.75 35.43
C PRO A 155 -17.14 30.60 34.01
N GLY A 156 -17.96 29.55 33.81
CA GLY A 156 -18.47 29.17 32.50
C GLY A 156 -19.23 30.28 31.74
N PRO A 157 -19.14 30.30 30.39
CA PRO A 157 -19.64 31.41 29.58
C PRO A 157 -21.16 31.57 29.69
N SER A 158 -21.58 32.74 30.18
CA SER A 158 -22.98 33.13 30.26
C SER A 158 -23.60 33.32 28.86
N PHE A 159 -24.89 32.99 28.72
CA PHE A 159 -25.63 33.12 27.46
C PHE A 159 -25.74 34.59 27.02
N GLN A 160 -24.83 35.07 26.17
CA GLN A 160 -25.08 36.25 25.37
C GLN A 160 -26.22 35.95 24.37
N GLN A 161 -27.38 36.57 24.58
CA GLN A 161 -28.54 36.38 23.72
C GLN A 161 -28.29 37.03 22.34
N HIS A 162 -27.96 36.23 21.33
CA HIS A 162 -28.06 36.68 19.95
C HIS A 162 -29.47 37.25 19.67
N PRO A 163 -29.59 38.33 18.88
CA PRO A 163 -30.82 39.12 18.80
C PRO A 163 -32.00 38.31 18.26
N LYS A 164 -33.06 38.21 19.07
CA LYS A 164 -34.28 37.44 18.78
C LYS A 164 -34.89 37.82 17.43
N ALA A 165 -35.42 36.81 16.72
CA ALA A 165 -35.97 36.90 15.37
C ALA A 165 -37.13 37.93 15.25
N THR A 166 -36.77 39.18 14.96
CA THR A 166 -37.68 40.34 14.89
C THR A 166 -37.66 41.03 13.54
N LYS A 167 -36.58 40.92 12.76
CA LYS A 167 -36.48 41.50 11.41
C LYS A 167 -37.35 40.80 10.35
N SER A 168 -37.61 39.49 10.48
CA SER A 168 -38.45 38.76 9.51
C SER A 168 -39.93 39.16 9.57
N ARG A 169 -40.47 39.40 10.78
CA ARG A 169 -41.88 39.80 10.96
C ARG A 169 -42.23 41.13 10.29
N LYS A 170 -41.30 42.10 10.22
CA LYS A 170 -41.54 43.39 9.55
C LYS A 170 -41.67 43.31 8.02
N ARG A 171 -41.25 42.21 7.37
CA ARG A 171 -41.42 42.01 5.91
C ARG A 171 -42.71 41.28 5.52
N LYS A 172 -43.47 40.75 6.48
CA LYS A 172 -44.73 39.99 6.23
C LYS A 172 -46.00 40.85 6.28
N ALA A 173 -45.89 42.17 6.42
CA ALA A 173 -47.04 43.05 6.66
C ALA A 173 -47.86 43.43 5.40
N GLU A 174 -47.42 43.03 4.20
CA GLU A 174 -47.97 43.51 2.91
C GLU A 174 -48.36 42.37 1.94
N GLN A 175 -48.29 41.10 2.36
CA GLN A 175 -48.59 39.95 1.50
C GLN A 175 -49.75 39.12 2.09
N GLU A 176 -50.87 39.04 1.37
CA GLU A 176 -52.02 38.21 1.73
C GLU A 176 -51.63 36.72 1.73
N LEU A 177 -51.74 36.07 2.90
CA LEU A 177 -51.45 34.64 3.03
C LEU A 177 -52.68 33.81 2.66
N THR A 178 -52.49 32.77 1.85
CA THR A 178 -53.55 31.84 1.45
C THR A 178 -53.29 30.41 1.95
N CYS A 179 -54.35 29.64 2.23
CA CYS A 179 -54.23 28.27 2.69
C CYS A 179 -54.16 27.28 1.51
N ALA A 180 -53.01 26.64 1.31
CA ALA A 180 -52.74 25.74 0.18
C ALA A 180 -53.53 24.41 0.20
N LEU A 181 -54.26 24.09 1.28
CA LEU A 181 -54.86 22.76 1.50
C LEU A 181 -56.39 22.71 1.39
N ASN A 182 -57.09 23.79 1.77
CA ASN A 182 -58.56 23.91 1.71
C ASN A 182 -59.36 22.66 2.20
N LEU A 183 -58.87 21.97 3.25
CA LEU A 183 -59.32 20.61 3.64
C LEU A 183 -60.78 20.50 4.08
N SER A 184 -61.39 21.60 4.52
CA SER A 184 -62.80 21.63 4.93
C SER A 184 -63.44 22.98 4.64
N SER A 185 -64.77 23.04 4.65
CA SER A 185 -65.56 24.27 4.50
C SER A 185 -65.25 25.34 5.55
N ARG A 186 -64.61 24.95 6.66
CA ARG A 186 -64.16 25.82 7.77
C ARG A 186 -62.72 26.33 7.58
N CYS A 187 -62.11 26.09 6.40
CA CYS A 187 -60.81 26.67 6.06
C CYS A 187 -60.93 28.19 5.87
N THR A 188 -60.03 28.95 6.51
CA THR A 188 -59.95 30.42 6.45
C THR A 188 -59.76 30.96 5.03
N ARG A 189 -59.19 30.16 4.11
CA ARG A 189 -58.82 30.49 2.72
C ARG A 189 -57.76 31.58 2.57
N SER A 190 -57.98 32.79 3.07
CA SER A 190 -56.95 33.84 3.18
C SER A 190 -56.96 34.55 4.54
N ASP A 191 -55.99 35.42 4.80
CA ASP A 191 -55.73 35.99 6.13
C ASP A 191 -56.58 37.23 6.49
N THR A 192 -57.78 37.36 5.93
CA THR A 192 -58.72 38.45 6.25
C THR A 192 -59.29 38.36 7.66
N ASP A 193 -59.26 37.16 8.28
CA ASP A 193 -59.87 36.86 9.60
C ASP A 193 -58.84 36.37 10.64
N SER A 194 -57.80 37.16 10.91
CA SER A 194 -56.90 37.01 12.08
C SER A 194 -56.23 35.62 12.23
N GLY A 195 -55.95 34.96 11.10
CA GLY A 195 -55.66 33.53 11.07
C GLY A 195 -54.25 33.20 11.56
N ARG A 196 -54.11 32.23 12.47
CA ARG A 196 -52.80 31.60 12.66
C ARG A 196 -52.53 30.68 11.46
N PHE A 197 -51.53 31.03 10.67
CA PHE A 197 -50.95 30.21 9.60
C PHE A 197 -49.66 29.52 10.05
N TRP A 198 -49.36 28.39 9.40
CA TRP A 198 -48.11 27.64 9.51
C TRP A 198 -47.40 27.68 8.16
N ASP A 199 -46.20 28.27 8.14
CA ASP A 199 -45.34 28.37 6.96
C ASP A 199 -44.71 27.02 6.61
N LEU A 200 -44.87 26.55 5.37
CA LEU A 200 -44.06 25.45 4.82
C LEU A 200 -42.83 26.02 4.13
N ASN A 201 -43.06 27.02 3.29
CA ASN A 201 -42.05 27.89 2.67
C ASN A 201 -42.56 29.34 2.63
N GLN A 202 -42.04 30.17 1.72
CA GLN A 202 -42.38 31.59 1.64
C GLN A 202 -43.70 31.92 0.91
N ASP A 203 -44.27 30.98 0.15
CA ASP A 203 -45.52 31.18 -0.60
C ASP A 203 -46.58 30.07 -0.34
N GLU A 204 -46.21 28.94 0.27
CA GLU A 204 -47.14 27.86 0.68
C GLU A 204 -47.31 27.81 2.20
N HIS A 205 -48.56 28.01 2.64
CA HIS A 205 -48.97 28.10 4.05
C HIS A 205 -50.25 27.29 4.29
N PHE A 206 -50.53 26.93 5.54
CA PHE A 206 -51.81 26.33 5.93
C PHE A 206 -52.36 26.89 7.24
N CYS A 207 -53.68 27.03 7.34
CA CYS A 207 -54.33 27.68 8.49
C CYS A 207 -54.66 26.71 9.64
N LYS A 208 -54.96 27.28 10.82
CA LYS A 208 -55.33 26.55 12.06
C LYS A 208 -56.39 25.47 11.85
N THR A 209 -57.42 25.72 11.04
CA THR A 209 -58.47 24.73 10.80
C THR A 209 -57.95 23.50 10.05
N CYS A 210 -57.10 23.69 9.04
CA CYS A 210 -56.49 22.58 8.31
C CYS A 210 -55.49 21.81 9.19
N LEU A 211 -54.78 22.47 10.10
CA LEU A 211 -53.98 21.77 11.11
C LEU A 211 -54.86 20.90 12.02
N PHE A 212 -56.00 21.40 12.49
CA PHE A 212 -56.93 20.63 13.32
C PHE A 212 -57.47 19.39 12.60
N GLU A 213 -57.91 19.52 11.34
CA GLU A 213 -58.36 18.37 10.53
C GLU A 213 -57.26 17.31 10.36
N ILE A 214 -55.98 17.71 10.36
CA ILE A 214 -54.82 16.81 10.29
C ILE A 214 -54.53 16.12 11.62
N THR A 215 -54.58 16.83 12.75
CA THR A 215 -54.07 16.31 14.04
C THR A 215 -55.13 15.82 15.02
N GLN A 216 -56.40 16.20 14.82
CA GLN A 216 -57.52 16.00 15.77
C GLN A 216 -58.87 15.86 15.04
N GLY A 217 -58.85 15.44 13.77
CA GLY A 217 -60.01 15.49 12.89
C GLY A 217 -59.95 14.46 11.76
N SER A 218 -60.52 14.81 10.60
CA SER A 218 -60.79 13.87 9.51
C SER A 218 -59.59 13.08 8.95
N LEU A 219 -58.34 13.56 9.15
CA LEU A 219 -57.11 12.90 8.71
C LEU A 219 -56.22 12.38 9.86
N GLU A 220 -56.66 12.45 11.12
CA GLU A 220 -55.81 12.10 12.28
C GLU A 220 -55.25 10.68 12.20
N LYS A 221 -56.07 9.70 11.79
CA LYS A 221 -55.64 8.30 11.63
C LYS A 221 -54.58 8.13 10.53
N GLU A 222 -54.70 8.89 9.43
CA GLU A 222 -53.72 8.88 8.34
C GLU A 222 -52.40 9.53 8.78
N PHE A 223 -52.49 10.68 9.47
CA PHE A 223 -51.35 11.38 10.04
C PHE A 223 -50.59 10.52 11.07
N LEU A 224 -51.29 9.81 11.96
CA LEU A 224 -50.66 8.94 12.96
C LEU A 224 -50.00 7.71 12.33
N GLY A 225 -50.65 7.03 11.38
CA GLY A 225 -50.05 5.89 10.68
C GLY A 225 -48.83 6.28 9.85
N TRP A 226 -48.92 7.38 9.09
CA TRP A 226 -47.78 7.98 8.39
C TRP A 226 -46.65 8.36 9.36
N LYS A 227 -47.00 8.91 10.52
CA LYS A 227 -46.01 9.32 11.52
C LYS A 227 -45.25 8.12 12.10
N GLU A 228 -45.92 7.00 12.33
CA GLU A 228 -45.31 5.75 12.76
C GLU A 228 -44.30 5.24 11.72
N GLU A 229 -44.75 5.05 10.47
CA GLU A 229 -43.92 4.61 9.34
C GLU A 229 -42.70 5.52 9.10
N PHE A 230 -42.93 6.83 9.06
CA PHE A 230 -41.89 7.84 8.86
C PHE A 230 -40.86 7.85 10.00
N SER A 231 -41.28 7.55 11.25
CA SER A 231 -40.39 7.54 12.42
C SER A 231 -39.47 6.31 12.49
N GLN A 232 -39.77 5.22 11.78
CA GLN A 232 -38.94 4.01 11.76
C GLN A 232 -37.60 4.22 11.01
N HIS A 233 -37.56 5.19 10.09
CA HIS A 233 -36.47 5.34 9.11
C HIS A 233 -35.93 6.79 9.01
N CYS A 234 -36.20 7.62 10.03
CA CYS A 234 -35.77 9.02 10.12
C CYS A 234 -35.07 9.34 11.43
N ARG A 235 -34.19 10.35 11.41
CA ARG A 235 -33.57 10.89 12.63
C ARG A 235 -34.44 11.93 13.35
N LYS A 236 -35.36 12.60 12.65
CA LYS A 236 -36.23 13.65 13.20
C LYS A 236 -37.65 13.17 13.45
N ASN A 237 -38.18 13.42 14.66
CA ASN A 237 -39.59 13.20 15.01
C ASN A 237 -40.50 14.07 14.12
N PRO A 238 -41.34 13.48 13.26
CA PRO A 238 -42.06 14.24 12.25
C PRO A 238 -43.34 14.88 12.80
N GLY A 239 -43.64 16.08 12.31
CA GLY A 239 -44.84 16.85 12.67
C GLY A 239 -45.70 17.18 11.45
N ALA A 240 -46.88 17.76 11.69
CA ALA A 240 -47.88 18.02 10.64
C ALA A 240 -47.36 18.78 9.41
N LYS A 241 -46.34 19.66 9.54
CA LYS A 241 -45.70 20.31 8.37
C LYS A 241 -45.10 19.29 7.39
N PHE A 242 -44.42 18.26 7.88
CA PHE A 242 -43.85 17.21 7.05
C PHE A 242 -44.97 16.37 6.40
N PHE A 243 -46.03 16.04 7.14
CA PHE A 243 -47.19 15.33 6.56
C PHE A 243 -47.86 16.12 5.43
N VAL A 244 -48.01 17.43 5.61
CA VAL A 244 -48.54 18.32 4.56
C VAL A 244 -47.64 18.33 3.33
N GLN A 245 -46.34 18.50 3.53
CA GLN A 245 -45.32 18.53 2.47
C GLN A 245 -45.17 17.18 1.76
N ASP A 246 -45.42 16.07 2.46
CA ASP A 246 -45.24 14.71 1.96
C ASP A 246 -46.50 14.14 1.29
N LYS A 247 -47.69 14.27 1.91
CA LYS A 247 -48.94 13.63 1.46
C LYS A 247 -49.98 14.61 0.88
N LEU A 248 -50.06 15.87 1.34
CA LEU A 248 -51.24 16.72 1.09
C LEU A 248 -51.09 17.84 0.06
N LEU A 249 -49.88 18.38 -0.16
CA LEU A 249 -49.68 19.42 -1.18
C LEU A 249 -49.95 18.88 -2.62
N PRO A 250 -50.42 19.73 -3.55
CA PRO A 250 -50.53 19.37 -4.96
C PRO A 250 -49.14 19.18 -5.59
N PHE A 251 -49.08 18.48 -6.73
CA PHE A 251 -47.87 18.40 -7.54
C PHE A 251 -47.79 19.58 -8.51
N TRP A 252 -46.58 19.93 -8.93
CA TRP A 252 -46.35 20.94 -9.98
C TRP A 252 -45.62 20.30 -11.17
N LEU A 253 -46.29 20.22 -12.32
CA LEU A 253 -45.75 19.59 -13.52
C LEU A 253 -45.43 20.61 -14.61
N ARG A 254 -44.44 20.30 -15.44
CA ARG A 254 -44.00 21.11 -16.57
C ARG A 254 -44.61 20.57 -17.86
N CYS A 255 -45.38 21.39 -18.58
CA CYS A 255 -46.00 20.96 -19.83
C CYS A 255 -44.95 20.60 -20.90
N THR A 256 -45.08 19.44 -21.52
CA THR A 256 -44.14 18.98 -22.56
C THR A 256 -44.23 19.79 -23.86
N GLN A 257 -45.36 20.45 -24.14
CA GLN A 257 -45.56 21.26 -25.35
C GLN A 257 -45.12 22.73 -25.22
N CYS A 258 -45.37 23.37 -24.06
CA CYS A 258 -45.15 24.82 -23.88
C CYS A 258 -44.20 25.17 -22.72
N HIS A 259 -43.71 24.16 -21.99
CA HIS A 259 -42.76 24.25 -20.88
C HIS A 259 -43.18 25.14 -19.69
N LYS A 260 -44.43 25.64 -19.68
CA LYS A 260 -45.04 26.31 -18.52
C LYS A 260 -45.35 25.30 -17.42
N PHE A 261 -45.20 25.73 -16.18
CA PHE A 261 -45.62 24.97 -15.01
C PHE A 261 -47.13 25.09 -14.76
N ARG A 262 -47.72 24.02 -14.24
CA ARG A 262 -49.14 23.91 -13.88
C ARG A 262 -49.30 23.13 -12.57
N ASN A 263 -50.27 23.53 -11.77
CA ASN A 263 -50.68 22.84 -10.56
C ASN A 263 -51.49 21.58 -10.93
N VAL A 264 -51.23 20.46 -10.25
CA VAL A 264 -51.85 19.15 -10.50
C VAL A 264 -52.33 18.57 -9.16
N PRO A 265 -53.65 18.65 -8.85
CA PRO A 265 -54.21 18.18 -7.60
C PRO A 265 -54.39 16.64 -7.61
N SER A 266 -53.30 15.91 -7.37
CA SER A 266 -53.33 14.45 -7.13
C SER A 266 -53.07 14.14 -5.65
N LYS A 267 -53.91 13.27 -5.07
CA LYS A 267 -53.65 12.67 -3.76
C LYS A 267 -52.60 11.56 -3.84
N GLU A 268 -52.66 10.71 -4.86
CA GLU A 268 -51.67 9.65 -5.07
C GLU A 268 -50.38 10.18 -5.68
N PRO A 269 -49.22 9.52 -5.44
CA PRO A 269 -48.00 9.72 -6.20
C PRO A 269 -48.23 9.61 -7.71
N LEU A 270 -47.46 10.38 -8.48
CA LEU A 270 -47.57 10.42 -9.94
C LEU A 270 -46.52 9.53 -10.60
N GLU A 271 -46.96 8.65 -11.49
CA GLU A 271 -46.07 7.80 -12.27
C GLU A 271 -45.15 8.60 -13.21
N PRO A 272 -43.84 8.27 -13.30
CA PRO A 272 -42.90 8.96 -14.19
C PRO A 272 -43.33 8.96 -15.66
N THR A 273 -44.06 7.92 -16.09
CA THR A 273 -44.64 7.80 -17.45
C THR A 273 -45.79 8.77 -17.67
N ALA A 274 -46.63 9.04 -16.67
CA ALA A 274 -47.70 10.03 -16.77
C ALA A 274 -47.14 11.46 -16.83
N ILE A 275 -46.11 11.75 -16.03
CA ILE A 275 -45.39 13.04 -16.06
C ILE A 275 -44.75 13.28 -17.43
N GLY A 276 -44.20 12.23 -18.05
CA GLY A 276 -43.60 12.30 -19.39
C GLY A 276 -44.55 12.63 -20.53
N HIS A 277 -45.86 12.49 -20.34
CA HIS A 277 -46.89 12.82 -21.32
C HIS A 277 -47.76 14.01 -20.89
N PHE A 278 -47.41 14.69 -19.79
CA PHE A 278 -48.21 15.80 -19.27
C PHE A 278 -48.22 16.99 -20.25
N THR A 279 -49.43 17.46 -20.58
CA THR A 279 -49.67 18.70 -21.32
C THR A 279 -50.73 19.52 -20.59
N CYS A 280 -50.80 20.84 -20.84
CA CYS A 280 -51.82 21.65 -20.16
C CYS A 280 -53.26 21.14 -20.44
N GLY A 281 -53.50 20.56 -21.62
CA GLY A 281 -54.77 19.97 -22.02
C GLY A 281 -55.17 18.67 -21.32
N THR A 282 -54.32 18.06 -20.48
CA THR A 282 -54.73 16.92 -19.63
C THR A 282 -55.42 17.36 -18.33
N LEU A 283 -55.60 18.67 -18.11
CA LEU A 283 -56.34 19.22 -16.97
C LEU A 283 -57.77 19.57 -17.39
N SER A 284 -58.77 19.10 -16.63
CA SER A 284 -60.20 19.33 -16.91
C SER A 284 -60.62 20.80 -16.83
N ASN A 285 -59.88 21.61 -16.08
CA ASN A 285 -60.17 23.01 -15.81
C ASN A 285 -59.22 23.87 -16.64
N ARG A 286 -59.80 24.80 -17.43
CA ARG A 286 -59.14 25.68 -18.42
C ARG A 286 -57.68 26.02 -18.06
N ASN A 287 -56.77 25.24 -18.61
CA ASN A 287 -55.33 25.47 -18.62
C ASN A 287 -54.86 25.20 -20.04
N SER A 288 -54.79 26.23 -20.87
CA SER A 288 -54.25 26.13 -22.22
C SER A 288 -52.73 26.30 -22.21
N CYS A 289 -52.10 25.99 -23.35
CA CYS A 289 -50.70 26.34 -23.59
C CYS A 289 -50.49 27.86 -23.81
N GLN A 290 -51.55 28.62 -24.11
CA GLN A 290 -51.51 30.07 -24.29
C GLN A 290 -51.49 30.80 -22.93
N ASP A 291 -52.27 30.34 -21.96
CA ASP A 291 -52.41 30.95 -20.62
C ASP A 291 -51.05 31.18 -19.97
N VAL A 292 -50.90 32.27 -19.22
CA VAL A 292 -49.64 32.69 -18.58
C VAL A 292 -49.06 31.61 -17.63
N ILE A 293 -47.80 31.76 -17.24
CA ILE A 293 -47.26 30.97 -16.12
C ILE A 293 -47.93 31.45 -14.82
N ASP A 294 -48.15 30.54 -13.88
CA ASP A 294 -48.62 30.88 -12.55
C ASP A 294 -47.58 31.78 -11.83
N PRO A 295 -47.95 32.93 -11.23
CA PRO A 295 -47.02 33.80 -10.53
C PRO A 295 -46.23 33.11 -9.41
N LEU A 296 -46.83 32.14 -8.72
CA LEU A 296 -46.15 31.37 -7.67
C LEU A 296 -45.11 30.40 -8.28
N ALA A 297 -45.41 29.82 -9.44
CA ALA A 297 -44.45 29.01 -10.19
C ALA A 297 -43.29 29.85 -10.74
N ALA A 298 -43.53 31.11 -11.11
CA ALA A 298 -42.48 32.04 -11.50
C ALA A 298 -41.56 32.38 -10.31
N LYS A 299 -42.13 32.71 -9.13
CA LYS A 299 -41.36 32.91 -7.88
C LYS A 299 -40.53 31.68 -7.51
N ALA A 300 -41.12 30.49 -7.56
CA ALA A 300 -40.47 29.23 -7.17
C ALA A 300 -39.34 28.80 -8.13
N TRP A 301 -39.23 29.42 -9.30
CA TRP A 301 -38.09 29.25 -10.21
C TRP A 301 -36.88 30.11 -9.82
N GLU A 302 -37.04 31.12 -8.96
CA GLU A 302 -35.93 31.90 -8.42
C GLU A 302 -35.08 31.10 -7.43
N PHE A 303 -33.76 31.24 -7.49
CA PHE A 303 -32.87 30.44 -6.64
C PHE A 303 -33.06 30.73 -5.15
N ASN A 304 -33.21 32.02 -4.79
CA ASN A 304 -33.31 32.47 -3.41
C ASN A 304 -34.65 32.16 -2.74
N TRP A 305 -35.65 31.72 -3.49
CA TRP A 305 -36.96 31.28 -2.98
C TRP A 305 -36.83 30.25 -1.84
N MET A 306 -35.92 29.28 -2.00
CA MET A 306 -35.75 28.19 -1.03
C MET A 306 -35.10 28.63 0.29
N LYS A 307 -34.45 29.82 0.34
CA LYS A 307 -33.96 30.42 1.60
C LYS A 307 -35.12 30.82 2.54
N GLY A 308 -36.37 30.84 2.04
CA GLY A 308 -37.59 30.98 2.82
C GLY A 308 -38.24 29.67 3.30
N SER A 309 -37.64 28.51 3.02
CA SER A 309 -38.22 27.22 3.42
C SER A 309 -38.13 26.98 4.93
N ASN A 310 -39.22 26.44 5.49
CA ASN A 310 -39.37 26.05 6.89
C ASN A 310 -39.65 24.54 7.06
N THR A 311 -39.59 23.77 5.98
CA THR A 311 -39.83 22.31 5.95
C THR A 311 -39.02 21.70 4.80
N LEU A 312 -38.34 20.59 5.05
CA LEU A 312 -37.54 19.90 4.05
C LEU A 312 -38.47 19.11 3.12
N PRO A 313 -38.53 19.40 1.80
CA PRO A 313 -39.28 18.61 0.85
C PRO A 313 -38.44 17.40 0.44
N LEU A 314 -38.93 16.21 0.80
CA LEU A 314 -38.29 14.93 0.55
C LEU A 314 -38.77 14.34 -0.79
N LEU A 315 -37.94 13.51 -1.42
CA LEU A 315 -38.27 12.83 -2.67
C LEU A 315 -39.06 11.55 -2.41
N ILE A 316 -40.19 11.45 -3.10
CA ILE A 316 -41.10 10.30 -3.16
C ILE A 316 -40.57 9.30 -4.19
N ASN A 317 -40.64 7.99 -3.91
CA ASN A 317 -40.24 6.90 -4.81
C ASN A 317 -38.86 7.13 -5.48
N SER A 318 -37.87 7.59 -4.70
CA SER A 318 -36.53 7.88 -5.21
C SER A 318 -35.87 6.62 -5.80
N PRO A 319 -35.28 6.70 -7.01
CA PRO A 319 -34.64 5.56 -7.67
C PRO A 319 -33.34 5.10 -6.98
N ALA A 320 -32.90 5.78 -5.92
CA ALA A 320 -31.76 5.36 -5.10
C ALA A 320 -32.10 4.26 -4.08
N LEU A 321 -33.39 4.03 -3.79
CA LEU A 321 -33.86 3.02 -2.83
C LEU A 321 -33.27 1.60 -3.04
N PRO A 322 -33.10 1.06 -4.26
CA PRO A 322 -32.52 -0.28 -4.45
C PRO A 322 -31.03 -0.40 -4.11
N PHE A 323 -30.32 0.73 -3.95
CA PHE A 323 -28.88 0.78 -3.64
C PHE A 323 -28.60 1.26 -2.21
N ILE A 324 -29.63 1.67 -1.45
CA ILE A 324 -29.50 2.33 -0.16
C ILE A 324 -30.29 1.54 0.89
N SER A 325 -29.58 0.80 1.72
CA SER A 325 -30.17 0.07 2.85
C SER A 325 -30.60 1.01 3.97
N SER A 326 -31.82 0.85 4.48
CA SER A 326 -32.29 1.55 5.68
C SER A 326 -31.52 1.22 6.96
N LYS A 327 -30.66 0.19 6.93
CA LYS A 327 -29.71 -0.11 8.01
C LYS A 327 -28.50 0.84 8.04
N SER A 328 -28.20 1.48 6.91
CA SER A 328 -27.03 2.36 6.74
C SER A 328 -27.40 3.85 6.68
N TYR A 329 -28.58 4.19 6.15
CA TYR A 329 -28.97 5.59 5.96
C TYR A 329 -30.40 5.88 6.45
N TYR A 330 -30.53 6.92 7.28
CA TYR A 330 -31.81 7.56 7.58
C TYR A 330 -32.28 8.37 6.36
N TYR A 331 -33.52 8.15 5.92
CA TYR A 331 -33.98 8.68 4.62
C TYR A 331 -34.13 10.22 4.65
N ASP A 332 -34.45 10.82 5.80
CA ASP A 332 -34.50 12.28 5.96
C ASP A 332 -33.14 12.99 5.85
N LEU A 333 -32.03 12.26 5.98
CA LEU A 333 -30.67 12.81 5.85
C LEU A 333 -30.13 12.73 4.41
N ILE A 334 -30.67 11.83 3.58
CA ILE A 334 -30.35 11.69 2.15
C ILE A 334 -31.43 12.31 1.23
N GLY A 335 -32.48 12.88 1.82
CA GLY A 335 -33.53 13.63 1.12
C GLY A 335 -34.63 12.77 0.50
N MET A 336 -34.86 11.56 1.02
CA MET A 336 -35.90 10.63 0.60
C MET A 336 -37.04 10.56 1.62
N SER A 337 -38.29 10.34 1.17
CA SER A 337 -39.44 10.15 2.06
C SER A 337 -39.60 8.68 2.44
N PRO A 338 -39.51 8.29 3.72
CA PRO A 338 -39.67 6.89 4.10
C PRO A 338 -41.09 6.38 3.97
N ALA A 339 -42.09 7.21 4.25
CA ALA A 339 -43.51 6.83 4.19
C ALA A 339 -44.11 6.84 2.76
N GLN A 340 -43.25 7.04 1.75
CA GLN A 340 -43.53 6.99 0.31
C GLN A 340 -42.27 6.56 -0.48
N SER A 341 -41.61 5.49 -0.02
CA SER A 341 -40.46 4.87 -0.70
C SER A 341 -40.81 3.45 -1.17
N HIS A 342 -41.39 3.36 -2.37
CA HIS A 342 -41.86 2.09 -2.96
C HIS A 342 -41.27 1.83 -4.36
N PHE A 343 -40.06 2.36 -4.63
CA PHE A 343 -39.39 2.18 -5.92
C PHE A 343 -38.84 0.75 -6.08
N SER A 344 -39.25 0.06 -7.16
CA SER A 344 -38.82 -1.30 -7.48
C SER A 344 -38.09 -1.34 -8.83
N ALA A 345 -37.00 -2.11 -8.91
CA ALA A 345 -36.24 -2.32 -10.13
C ALA A 345 -35.61 -3.73 -10.16
N ASN A 346 -35.35 -4.25 -11.36
CA ASN A 346 -34.61 -5.50 -11.52
C ASN A 346 -33.10 -5.25 -11.34
N MET A 347 -32.56 -5.74 -10.23
CA MET A 347 -31.14 -5.59 -9.86
C MET A 347 -30.25 -6.72 -10.40
N GLU A 348 -30.82 -7.82 -10.90
CA GLU A 348 -30.10 -9.05 -11.30
C GLU A 348 -29.06 -8.81 -12.41
N LYS A 349 -29.25 -7.76 -13.22
CA LYS A 349 -28.35 -7.40 -14.32
C LYS A 349 -27.13 -6.60 -13.87
N ILE A 350 -27.15 -6.04 -12.64
CA ILE A 350 -26.17 -5.05 -12.16
C ILE A 350 -25.54 -5.38 -10.80
N SER A 351 -26.18 -6.21 -9.97
CA SER A 351 -25.72 -6.60 -8.61
C SER A 351 -24.24 -6.98 -8.52
N ASP A 352 -23.75 -7.72 -9.51
CA ASP A 352 -22.44 -8.36 -9.49
C ASP A 352 -21.29 -7.41 -9.85
N TRP A 353 -21.59 -6.18 -10.32
CA TRP A 353 -20.59 -5.28 -10.90
C TRP A 353 -20.87 -3.79 -10.75
N ALA A 354 -21.98 -3.35 -10.15
CA ALA A 354 -22.27 -1.93 -9.91
C ALA A 354 -22.80 -1.68 -8.48
N ARG A 355 -21.99 -0.97 -7.68
CA ARG A 355 -22.28 -0.52 -6.31
C ARG A 355 -22.02 1.00 -6.22
N PRO A 356 -23.01 1.86 -6.50
CA PRO A 356 -22.78 3.30 -6.62
C PRO A 356 -22.61 4.02 -5.27
N PHE A 357 -23.10 3.44 -4.16
CA PHE A 357 -23.02 4.04 -2.83
C PHE A 357 -22.30 3.14 -1.83
N HIS A 358 -21.75 3.76 -0.78
CA HIS A 358 -21.13 3.07 0.34
C HIS A 358 -22.17 2.25 1.13
N GLU A 359 -21.73 1.15 1.73
CA GLU A 359 -22.49 0.30 2.65
C GLU A 359 -21.58 0.03 3.86
N ASP A 360 -22.08 0.21 5.09
CA ASP A 360 -21.20 0.25 6.28
C ASP A 360 -20.59 -1.09 6.67
N ASP A 361 -21.01 -2.19 6.03
CA ASP A 361 -20.49 -3.55 6.20
C ASP A 361 -19.43 -3.93 5.16
N LYS A 362 -19.02 -3.00 4.29
CA LYS A 362 -18.06 -3.22 3.20
C LYS A 362 -16.89 -2.25 3.24
N ASP A 363 -15.72 -2.72 2.81
CA ASP A 363 -14.53 -1.90 2.69
C ASP A 363 -14.67 -0.81 1.60
N PRO A 364 -14.00 0.34 1.76
CA PRO A 364 -13.97 1.39 0.75
C PRO A 364 -13.44 0.88 -0.60
N ALA A 365 -14.17 1.15 -1.68
CA ALA A 365 -13.85 0.70 -3.03
C ALA A 365 -14.00 1.81 -4.06
N ALA A 366 -13.31 1.68 -5.18
CA ALA A 366 -13.23 2.71 -6.20
C ALA A 366 -14.61 3.14 -6.76
N LEU A 367 -14.79 4.45 -6.90
CA LEU A 367 -15.98 5.09 -7.49
C LEU A 367 -17.28 4.85 -6.68
N VAL A 368 -17.18 4.78 -5.35
CA VAL A 368 -18.30 4.53 -4.42
C VAL A 368 -18.65 5.80 -3.63
N PHE A 369 -19.80 6.41 -3.92
CA PHE A 369 -20.24 7.68 -3.32
C PHE A 369 -20.71 7.53 -1.87
N GLY A 370 -20.44 8.54 -1.03
CA GLY A 370 -21.16 8.70 0.24
C GLY A 370 -22.61 9.12 -0.01
N ALA A 371 -23.61 8.28 0.29
CA ALA A 371 -25.01 8.66 0.01
C ALA A 371 -25.50 9.85 0.87
N GLY A 372 -24.95 10.00 2.08
CA GLY A 372 -25.26 11.08 3.03
C GLY A 372 -24.26 12.24 3.08
N ASP A 373 -23.22 12.24 2.24
CA ASP A 373 -22.13 13.22 2.30
C ASP A 373 -21.73 13.68 0.89
N MET A 374 -21.47 14.98 0.72
CA MET A 374 -21.00 15.52 -0.56
C MET A 374 -19.49 15.26 -0.75
N GLU A 375 -19.06 14.87 -1.93
CA GLU A 375 -17.65 14.65 -2.27
C GLU A 375 -16.89 16.01 -2.37
N TYR A 376 -15.55 15.98 -2.47
CA TYR A 376 -14.74 17.22 -2.47
C TYR A 376 -15.12 18.19 -3.60
N ASP A 377 -15.16 17.71 -4.85
CA ASP A 377 -15.51 18.53 -6.01
C ASP A 377 -16.97 19.00 -5.98
N GLU A 378 -17.88 18.23 -5.35
CA GLU A 378 -19.27 18.65 -5.12
C GLU A 378 -19.32 19.83 -4.15
N LYS A 379 -18.58 19.75 -3.03
CA LYS A 379 -18.45 20.81 -2.02
C LYS A 379 -17.74 22.06 -2.55
N LEU A 380 -16.87 21.91 -3.55
CA LEU A 380 -16.17 23.00 -4.24
C LEU A 380 -17.04 23.67 -5.31
N LYS A 381 -17.80 22.91 -6.10
CA LYS A 381 -18.67 23.44 -7.16
C LYS A 381 -19.98 24.01 -6.63
N PHE A 382 -20.50 23.50 -5.52
CA PHE A 382 -21.80 23.89 -4.94
C PHE A 382 -21.70 24.30 -3.45
N PRO A 383 -20.85 25.29 -3.09
CA PRO A 383 -20.54 25.61 -1.70
C PRO A 383 -21.74 26.05 -0.85
N ALA A 384 -22.82 26.53 -1.48
CA ALA A 384 -24.08 26.87 -0.84
C ALA A 384 -24.69 25.68 -0.04
N PHE A 385 -24.47 24.44 -0.48
CA PHE A 385 -25.00 23.24 0.19
C PHE A 385 -24.07 22.65 1.25
N ASN A 386 -22.91 23.24 1.52
CA ASN A 386 -21.95 22.74 2.52
C ASN A 386 -22.51 22.74 3.97
N LYS A 387 -23.62 23.45 4.23
CA LYS A 387 -24.35 23.43 5.51
C LYS A 387 -25.67 22.63 5.48
N GLU A 388 -26.32 22.59 4.32
CA GLU A 388 -27.61 21.91 4.11
C GLU A 388 -27.51 21.03 2.85
N SER A 389 -26.68 19.98 2.94
CA SER A 389 -26.34 19.08 1.82
C SER A 389 -27.53 18.30 1.28
N VAL A 390 -28.58 18.11 2.07
CA VAL A 390 -29.68 17.17 1.79
C VAL A 390 -30.39 17.47 0.47
N TYR A 391 -30.58 18.75 0.11
CA TYR A 391 -31.16 19.13 -1.19
C TYR A 391 -30.31 18.68 -2.38
N TYR A 392 -28.98 18.80 -2.26
CA TYR A 392 -28.05 18.35 -3.28
C TYR A 392 -27.99 16.82 -3.34
N LEU A 393 -27.89 16.16 -2.19
CA LEU A 393 -27.78 14.71 -2.08
C LEU A 393 -29.01 13.99 -2.66
N ALA A 394 -30.22 14.50 -2.38
CA ALA A 394 -31.46 13.98 -2.96
C ALA A 394 -31.39 13.93 -4.50
N VAL A 395 -30.90 15.01 -5.10
CA VAL A 395 -30.77 15.18 -6.55
C VAL A 395 -29.63 14.34 -7.13
N ARG A 396 -28.45 14.35 -6.50
CA ARG A 396 -27.29 13.57 -6.96
C ARG A 396 -27.56 12.07 -6.88
N ASN A 397 -28.10 11.59 -5.76
CA ASN A 397 -28.41 10.17 -5.57
C ASN A 397 -29.45 9.71 -6.61
N LEU A 398 -30.49 10.51 -6.86
CA LEU A 398 -31.46 10.24 -7.93
C LEU A 398 -30.79 10.08 -9.31
N ILE A 399 -29.91 11.01 -9.71
CA ILE A 399 -29.25 10.97 -11.03
C ILE A 399 -28.32 9.76 -11.15
N VAL A 400 -27.45 9.53 -10.16
CA VAL A 400 -26.48 8.42 -10.16
C VAL A 400 -27.19 7.08 -10.19
N SER A 401 -28.31 6.93 -9.46
CA SER A 401 -29.08 5.68 -9.47
C SER A 401 -29.81 5.42 -10.77
N LEU A 402 -30.44 6.43 -11.40
CA LEU A 402 -31.05 6.26 -12.73
C LEU A 402 -30.03 5.84 -13.79
N TRP A 403 -28.82 6.40 -13.72
CA TRP A 403 -27.70 5.98 -14.57
C TRP A 403 -27.29 4.53 -14.31
N THR A 404 -27.18 4.15 -13.03
CA THR A 404 -26.70 2.81 -12.64
C THR A 404 -27.74 1.71 -12.93
N LEU A 405 -29.04 2.04 -12.94
CA LEU A 405 -30.13 1.10 -13.26
C LEU A 405 -30.22 0.78 -14.76
N ASP A 406 -29.93 1.73 -15.64
CA ASP A 406 -29.93 1.51 -17.10
C ASP A 406 -28.75 2.22 -17.79
N PRO A 407 -27.50 1.74 -17.57
CA PRO A 407 -26.29 2.32 -18.13
C PRO A 407 -26.08 1.91 -19.61
N PHE A 408 -27.11 1.34 -20.26
CA PHE A 408 -27.10 0.89 -21.65
C PHE A 408 -27.68 1.94 -22.63
N LYS A 409 -28.30 3.00 -22.09
CA LYS A 409 -28.82 4.15 -22.85
C LYS A 409 -28.22 5.46 -22.34
N TYR A 410 -28.32 6.52 -23.14
CA TYR A 410 -27.96 7.86 -22.69
C TYR A 410 -29.07 8.41 -21.76
N LEU A 411 -28.73 8.68 -20.50
CA LEU A 411 -29.59 9.30 -19.51
C LEU A 411 -29.81 10.78 -19.85
N THR A 412 -31.02 11.11 -20.29
CA THR A 412 -31.44 12.48 -20.62
C THR A 412 -31.89 13.26 -19.38
N PHE A 413 -31.82 14.58 -19.44
CA PHE A 413 -32.34 15.42 -18.35
C PHE A 413 -33.84 15.18 -18.10
N SER A 414 -34.59 14.92 -19.17
CA SER A 414 -36.03 14.62 -19.11
C SER A 414 -36.34 13.27 -18.44
N GLU A 415 -35.42 12.30 -18.45
CA GLU A 415 -35.56 11.06 -17.65
C GLU A 415 -35.45 11.36 -16.16
N CYS A 416 -34.47 12.17 -15.75
CA CYS A 416 -34.30 12.56 -14.35
C CYS A 416 -35.46 13.43 -13.85
N GLU A 417 -35.97 14.37 -14.67
CA GLU A 417 -37.09 15.24 -14.31
C GLU A 417 -38.37 14.43 -14.02
N ARG A 418 -38.62 13.34 -14.75
CA ARG A 418 -39.79 12.47 -14.54
C ARG A 418 -39.75 11.70 -13.22
N HIS A 419 -38.56 11.39 -12.70
CA HIS A 419 -38.37 10.71 -11.41
C HIS A 419 -38.17 11.66 -10.23
N LEU A 420 -37.97 12.96 -10.49
CA LEU A 420 -37.89 13.99 -9.46
C LEU A 420 -39.29 14.27 -8.91
N LEU A 421 -39.73 13.47 -7.93
CA LEU A 421 -41.06 13.52 -7.33
C LEU A 421 -41.02 14.15 -5.94
N CYS A 422 -41.60 15.34 -5.79
CA CYS A 422 -42.00 15.91 -4.51
C CYS A 422 -43.20 16.85 -4.73
N ARG A 423 -43.92 17.20 -3.66
CA ARG A 423 -45.10 18.06 -3.73
C ARG A 423 -44.76 19.53 -3.50
N GLY A 424 -45.70 20.40 -3.84
CA GLY A 424 -45.59 21.84 -3.65
C GLY A 424 -44.64 22.51 -4.64
N LEU A 425 -44.55 23.84 -4.52
CA LEU A 425 -43.70 24.70 -5.36
C LEU A 425 -42.22 24.29 -5.32
N SER A 426 -41.78 23.66 -4.22
CA SER A 426 -40.46 23.06 -4.03
C SER A 426 -39.98 22.20 -5.21
N ARG A 427 -40.89 21.50 -5.91
CA ARG A 427 -40.54 20.70 -7.10
C ARG A 427 -39.98 21.55 -8.24
N ILE A 428 -40.48 22.77 -8.41
CA ILE A 428 -40.06 23.72 -9.45
C ILE A 428 -38.61 24.16 -9.21
N TRP A 429 -38.28 24.51 -7.96
CA TRP A 429 -36.92 24.83 -7.54
C TRP A 429 -35.97 23.62 -7.70
N TYR A 430 -36.41 22.43 -7.29
CA TYR A 430 -35.63 21.20 -7.47
C TYR A 430 -35.33 20.89 -8.94
N ILE A 431 -36.20 21.21 -9.91
CA ILE A 431 -35.93 21.04 -11.35
C ILE A 431 -34.79 21.96 -11.81
N ARG A 432 -34.66 23.17 -11.23
CA ARG A 432 -33.54 24.08 -11.51
C ARG A 432 -32.23 23.54 -10.91
N LEU A 433 -32.26 23.01 -9.68
CA LEU A 433 -31.10 22.33 -9.08
C LEU A 433 -30.69 21.09 -9.89
N LEU A 434 -31.67 20.27 -10.30
CA LEU A 434 -31.48 19.07 -11.11
C LEU A 434 -30.66 19.33 -12.38
N ARG A 435 -30.90 20.45 -13.08
CA ARG A 435 -30.15 20.77 -14.32
C ARG A 435 -28.68 21.02 -14.00
N LEU A 436 -28.38 21.77 -12.94
CA LEU A 436 -27.01 22.08 -12.53
C LEU A 436 -26.24 20.83 -12.06
N VAL A 437 -26.89 19.95 -11.29
CA VAL A 437 -26.28 18.68 -10.85
C VAL A 437 -26.12 17.71 -12.03
N TYR A 438 -27.13 17.61 -12.91
CA TYR A 438 -27.05 16.78 -14.12
C TYR A 438 -25.89 17.20 -15.03
N ASP A 439 -25.79 18.49 -15.38
CA ASP A 439 -24.72 18.97 -16.26
C ASP A 439 -23.33 18.78 -15.61
N PHE A 440 -23.21 18.92 -14.28
CA PHE A 440 -21.99 18.62 -13.53
C PHE A 440 -21.61 17.13 -13.57
N LEU A 441 -22.53 16.22 -13.19
CA LEU A 441 -22.27 14.78 -13.18
C LEU A 441 -21.97 14.24 -14.60
N ASN A 442 -22.62 14.81 -15.62
CA ASN A 442 -22.37 14.51 -17.03
C ASN A 442 -20.96 14.99 -17.46
N ALA A 443 -20.59 16.24 -17.11
CA ALA A 443 -19.30 16.83 -17.46
C ALA A 443 -18.13 16.12 -16.78
N HIS A 444 -18.27 15.78 -15.49
CA HIS A 444 -17.23 15.10 -14.71
C HIS A 444 -17.12 13.60 -15.02
N GLY A 445 -17.97 13.06 -15.92
CA GLY A 445 -17.87 11.66 -16.38
C GLY A 445 -18.38 10.65 -15.36
N ILE A 446 -19.37 11.01 -14.55
CA ILE A 446 -20.02 10.11 -13.58
C ILE A 446 -21.19 9.36 -14.24
N ILE A 447 -21.95 10.05 -15.10
CA ILE A 447 -23.05 9.49 -15.89
C ILE A 447 -22.76 9.54 -17.39
N ASN A 448 -23.54 8.82 -18.19
CA ASN A 448 -23.47 8.82 -19.66
C ASN A 448 -22.12 8.40 -20.25
N ILE A 449 -21.32 7.64 -19.51
CA ILE A 449 -19.97 7.21 -19.90
C ILE A 449 -19.94 5.83 -20.58
N GLY A 450 -18.75 5.40 -21.00
CA GLY A 450 -18.53 4.15 -21.73
C GLY A 450 -18.78 4.31 -23.24
N ALA A 451 -19.04 3.19 -23.92
CA ALA A 451 -19.17 3.11 -25.37
C ALA A 451 -20.63 3.27 -25.86
N LEU A 452 -21.39 4.16 -25.21
CA LEU A 452 -22.76 4.48 -25.62
C LEU A 452 -22.81 5.27 -26.94
N SER A 453 -23.85 4.97 -27.73
CA SER A 453 -24.32 5.84 -28.81
C SER A 453 -24.66 7.23 -28.27
N LEU A 454 -24.09 8.26 -28.89
CA LEU A 454 -24.34 9.66 -28.54
C LEU A 454 -25.64 10.18 -29.19
N PRO A 455 -26.38 11.10 -28.53
CA PRO A 455 -27.54 11.75 -29.14
C PRO A 455 -27.12 12.62 -30.34
N LYS A 456 -28.01 12.77 -31.33
CA LYS A 456 -27.76 13.60 -32.54
C LYS A 456 -27.45 15.07 -32.25
N LEU A 457 -27.89 15.57 -31.09
CA LEU A 457 -27.59 16.89 -30.56
C LEU A 457 -27.20 16.74 -29.08
N PRO A 458 -26.14 17.41 -28.59
CA PRO A 458 -25.81 17.46 -27.17
C PRO A 458 -26.95 18.00 -26.31
N GLU A 459 -27.23 17.32 -25.19
CA GLU A 459 -28.12 17.77 -24.10
C GLU A 459 -27.56 18.98 -23.37
N THR A 460 -26.26 18.96 -23.08
CA THR A 460 -25.50 20.07 -22.52
C THR A 460 -24.69 20.72 -23.65
N ARG A 461 -24.94 22.00 -23.93
CA ARG A 461 -24.23 22.74 -25.00
C ARG A 461 -23.13 23.63 -24.42
N LEU A 462 -22.05 23.81 -25.17
CA LEU A 462 -20.99 24.77 -24.84
C LEU A 462 -21.34 26.16 -25.36
N ASN A 463 -20.92 27.19 -24.63
CA ASN A 463 -21.17 28.60 -25.00
C ASN A 463 -20.46 29.04 -26.29
N ARG A 464 -19.48 28.27 -26.78
CA ARG A 464 -18.83 28.47 -28.08
C ARG A 464 -18.37 27.14 -28.67
N ARG A 465 -18.22 27.09 -30.00
CA ARG A 465 -17.67 25.91 -30.71
C ARG A 465 -16.20 25.76 -30.35
N LEU A 466 -15.88 24.72 -29.59
CA LEU A 466 -14.53 24.37 -29.14
C LEU A 466 -13.89 23.34 -30.10
N SER A 467 -12.59 23.48 -30.36
CA SER A 467 -11.77 22.53 -31.11
C SER A 467 -10.61 21.96 -30.26
N VAL A 468 -10.38 20.65 -30.36
CA VAL A 468 -9.35 19.94 -29.59
C VAL A 468 -8.62 18.92 -30.47
N LEU A 469 -7.29 19.00 -30.49
CA LEU A 469 -6.43 17.93 -31.01
C LEU A 469 -6.05 16.97 -29.89
N ILE A 470 -6.07 15.67 -30.14
CA ILE A 470 -5.66 14.64 -29.16
C ILE A 470 -4.49 13.85 -29.73
N VAL A 471 -3.37 13.81 -29.03
CA VAL A 471 -2.17 13.08 -29.45
C VAL A 471 -2.16 11.70 -28.79
N GLY A 472 -2.31 10.65 -29.59
CA GLY A 472 -2.44 9.25 -29.20
C GLY A 472 -3.89 8.73 -29.24
N ALA A 473 -4.13 7.65 -29.98
CA ALA A 473 -5.39 6.90 -30.03
C ALA A 473 -5.37 5.67 -29.10
N GLY A 474 -4.75 5.83 -27.93
CA GLY A 474 -4.87 4.90 -26.81
C GLY A 474 -6.19 5.05 -26.06
N LEU A 475 -6.42 4.20 -25.05
CA LEU A 475 -7.65 4.19 -24.24
C LEU A 475 -7.96 5.57 -23.60
N SER A 476 -6.95 6.27 -23.10
CA SER A 476 -7.08 7.62 -22.53
C SER A 476 -7.53 8.67 -23.56
N GLY A 477 -6.84 8.72 -24.70
CA GLY A 477 -7.15 9.66 -25.79
C GLY A 477 -8.53 9.43 -26.38
N LEU A 478 -8.93 8.17 -26.59
CA LEU A 478 -10.25 7.84 -27.15
C LEU A 478 -11.40 7.98 -26.14
N THR A 479 -11.16 7.72 -24.85
CA THR A 479 -12.14 8.08 -23.81
C THR A 479 -12.38 9.58 -23.75
N ALA A 480 -11.31 10.39 -23.79
CA ALA A 480 -11.41 11.83 -23.84
C ALA A 480 -12.10 12.32 -25.12
N ALA A 481 -11.77 11.73 -26.28
CA ALA A 481 -12.39 12.08 -27.56
C ALA A 481 -13.91 11.83 -27.54
N ARG A 482 -14.31 10.64 -27.09
CA ARG A 482 -15.71 10.24 -26.94
C ARG A 482 -16.46 11.17 -25.98
N GLN A 483 -15.85 11.54 -24.85
CA GLN A 483 -16.47 12.42 -23.87
C GLN A 483 -16.59 13.85 -24.37
N LEU A 484 -15.54 14.43 -24.96
CA LEU A 484 -15.60 15.78 -25.55
C LEU A 484 -16.65 15.86 -26.68
N ARG A 485 -16.76 14.82 -27.51
CA ARG A 485 -17.79 14.74 -28.56
C ARG A 485 -19.22 14.72 -28.02
N SER A 486 -19.50 14.22 -26.82
CA SER A 486 -20.86 14.24 -26.25
C SER A 486 -21.35 15.65 -25.91
N PHE A 487 -20.44 16.60 -25.71
CA PHE A 487 -20.71 18.04 -25.53
C PHE A 487 -20.64 18.85 -26.84
N GLY A 488 -20.44 18.18 -28.00
CA GLY A 488 -20.36 18.84 -29.31
C GLY A 488 -19.02 19.51 -29.61
N VAL A 489 -17.94 19.15 -28.90
CA VAL A 489 -16.58 19.59 -29.21
C VAL A 489 -16.13 18.99 -30.55
N ASN A 490 -15.44 19.79 -31.37
CA ASN A 490 -14.80 19.30 -32.59
C ASN A 490 -13.47 18.62 -32.21
N VAL A 491 -13.38 17.30 -32.38
CA VAL A 491 -12.21 16.51 -31.95
C VAL A 491 -11.61 15.73 -33.11
N THR A 492 -10.30 15.89 -33.31
CA THR A 492 -9.48 15.07 -34.21
C THR A 492 -8.36 14.42 -33.39
N VAL A 493 -8.17 13.11 -33.56
CA VAL A 493 -7.12 12.34 -32.88
C VAL A 493 -5.97 12.07 -33.84
N LEU A 494 -4.73 12.24 -33.37
CA LEU A 494 -3.49 12.08 -34.11
C LEU A 494 -2.74 10.88 -33.53
N GLU A 495 -2.60 9.80 -34.30
CA GLU A 495 -1.95 8.57 -33.86
C GLU A 495 -0.69 8.31 -34.68
N ALA A 496 0.44 8.09 -34.01
CA ALA A 496 1.73 7.86 -34.65
C ALA A 496 1.76 6.55 -35.47
N LYS A 497 0.98 5.55 -35.06
CA LYS A 497 0.92 4.23 -35.71
C LYS A 497 -0.14 4.10 -36.80
N ASN A 498 -0.04 3.01 -37.55
CA ASN A 498 -1.05 2.54 -38.50
C ASN A 498 -2.28 1.87 -37.84
N ARG A 499 -2.43 1.96 -36.50
CA ARG A 499 -3.54 1.35 -35.73
C ARG A 499 -3.83 2.15 -34.46
N ILE A 500 -5.06 2.06 -33.97
CA ILE A 500 -5.46 2.54 -32.65
C ILE A 500 -5.05 1.56 -31.53
N GLY A 501 -5.43 1.86 -30.29
CA GLY A 501 -5.27 0.97 -29.13
C GLY A 501 -3.98 1.19 -28.35
N GLY A 502 -2.88 1.52 -29.02
CA GLY A 502 -1.57 1.69 -28.39
C GLY A 502 -1.11 0.41 -27.68
N ARG A 503 -1.12 0.42 -26.33
CA ARG A 503 -0.84 -0.74 -25.46
C ARG A 503 -1.99 -1.74 -25.33
N MET A 504 -3.15 -1.42 -25.93
CA MET A 504 -4.24 -2.37 -26.20
C MET A 504 -4.01 -2.88 -27.63
N ASN A 505 -3.68 -4.17 -27.77
CA ASN A 505 -3.22 -4.78 -29.02
C ASN A 505 -3.36 -6.29 -28.90
N ASP A 506 -4.28 -6.90 -29.64
CA ASP A 506 -4.65 -8.31 -29.47
C ASP A 506 -4.13 -9.20 -30.60
N GLU A 507 -3.67 -10.40 -30.25
CA GLU A 507 -3.36 -11.48 -31.19
C GLU A 507 -4.54 -12.43 -31.30
N TYR A 508 -5.04 -12.66 -32.51
CA TYR A 508 -6.16 -13.57 -32.80
C TYR A 508 -5.73 -14.87 -33.48
N GLY A 509 -4.52 -14.92 -34.05
CA GLY A 509 -3.95 -16.07 -34.79
C GLY A 509 -3.53 -17.27 -33.93
N LEU A 510 -3.78 -17.24 -32.62
CA LEU A 510 -3.46 -18.33 -31.69
C LEU A 510 -4.60 -19.34 -31.50
N GLY A 511 -5.81 -19.04 -31.99
CA GLY A 511 -7.04 -19.82 -31.75
C GLY A 511 -7.80 -19.42 -30.46
N SER A 512 -7.14 -18.65 -29.60
CA SER A 512 -7.73 -17.77 -28.59
C SER A 512 -7.28 -16.33 -28.84
N THR A 513 -8.04 -15.35 -28.35
CA THR A 513 -7.58 -13.95 -28.27
C THR A 513 -6.55 -13.79 -27.16
N VAL A 514 -5.34 -13.33 -27.51
CA VAL A 514 -4.27 -13.03 -26.54
C VAL A 514 -3.72 -11.62 -26.78
N GLY A 515 -4.11 -10.70 -25.91
CA GLY A 515 -3.52 -9.37 -25.77
C GLY A 515 -2.01 -9.45 -25.64
N ARG A 516 -1.31 -8.89 -26.62
CA ARG A 516 0.13 -8.61 -26.58
C ARG A 516 0.44 -7.63 -25.45
N GLY A 517 -0.53 -6.77 -25.09
CA GLY A 517 -0.49 -5.84 -23.97
C GLY A 517 -1.48 -6.20 -22.87
N ALA A 518 -2.32 -5.26 -22.43
CA ALA A 518 -3.30 -5.50 -21.36
C ALA A 518 -4.42 -6.48 -21.79
N GLN A 519 -4.97 -7.23 -20.83
CA GLN A 519 -6.18 -8.07 -21.02
C GLN A 519 -6.88 -8.50 -19.69
N ILE A 520 -6.26 -8.26 -18.53
CA ILE A 520 -6.83 -8.56 -17.22
C ILE A 520 -7.42 -7.28 -16.63
N VAL A 521 -8.68 -7.35 -16.19
CA VAL A 521 -9.36 -6.33 -15.40
C VAL A 521 -9.13 -6.63 -13.91
N THR A 522 -8.53 -5.68 -13.21
CA THR A 522 -8.29 -5.69 -11.76
C THR A 522 -9.47 -5.05 -11.03
N GLY A 523 -10.29 -5.87 -10.36
CA GLY A 523 -11.59 -5.45 -9.82
C GLY A 523 -12.65 -5.26 -10.90
N VAL A 524 -13.86 -5.77 -10.67
CA VAL A 524 -15.00 -5.70 -11.61
C VAL A 524 -16.13 -4.79 -11.14
N VAL A 525 -16.25 -4.56 -9.83
CA VAL A 525 -17.23 -3.65 -9.24
C VAL A 525 -16.87 -2.22 -9.65
N ASN A 526 -17.85 -1.49 -10.19
CA ASN A 526 -17.74 -0.13 -10.72
C ASN A 526 -16.70 0.03 -11.85
N SER A 527 -16.15 -1.05 -12.40
CA SER A 527 -15.10 -0.97 -13.42
C SER A 527 -15.67 -0.38 -14.73
N PRO A 528 -15.17 0.78 -15.22
CA PRO A 528 -15.57 1.31 -16.52
C PRO A 528 -15.25 0.37 -17.69
N ILE A 529 -14.31 -0.57 -17.51
CA ILE A 529 -14.00 -1.58 -18.51
C ILE A 529 -15.10 -2.65 -18.55
N VAL A 530 -15.60 -3.09 -17.38
CA VAL A 530 -16.77 -3.98 -17.30
C VAL A 530 -18.03 -3.29 -17.81
N LEU A 531 -18.23 -2.00 -17.51
CA LEU A 531 -19.32 -1.20 -18.07
C LEU A 531 -19.33 -1.26 -19.61
N ILE A 532 -18.20 -1.01 -20.27
CA ILE A 532 -18.11 -1.10 -21.74
C ILE A 532 -18.37 -2.53 -22.22
N CYS A 533 -17.85 -3.54 -21.51
CA CYS A 533 -18.13 -4.94 -21.85
C CYS A 533 -19.62 -5.27 -21.77
N LYS A 534 -20.34 -4.75 -20.76
CA LYS A 534 -21.80 -4.91 -20.62
C LYS A 534 -22.55 -4.15 -21.71
N GLN A 535 -22.17 -2.89 -21.99
CA GLN A 535 -22.78 -2.07 -23.05
C GLN A 535 -22.62 -2.65 -24.47
N LYS A 536 -21.52 -3.34 -24.76
CA LYS A 536 -21.20 -3.89 -26.09
C LYS A 536 -21.30 -5.42 -26.18
N GLY A 537 -21.68 -6.11 -25.11
CA GLY A 537 -21.80 -7.57 -25.06
C GLY A 537 -20.47 -8.34 -25.09
N PHE A 538 -19.35 -7.71 -24.75
CA PHE A 538 -18.03 -8.35 -24.74
C PHE A 538 -17.87 -9.30 -23.55
N ARG A 539 -17.33 -10.48 -23.80
CA ARG A 539 -17.19 -11.54 -22.80
C ARG A 539 -15.93 -11.37 -21.98
N TYR A 540 -16.10 -11.41 -20.66
CA TYR A 540 -15.02 -11.52 -19.68
C TYR A 540 -15.28 -12.72 -18.76
N ARG A 541 -14.23 -13.19 -18.09
CA ARG A 541 -14.27 -14.39 -17.24
C ARG A 541 -13.49 -14.14 -15.96
N ALA A 542 -14.13 -14.27 -14.81
CA ALA A 542 -13.45 -14.27 -13.52
C ALA A 542 -12.37 -15.36 -13.48
N LEU A 543 -11.24 -15.04 -12.88
CA LEU A 543 -10.15 -15.97 -12.62
C LEU A 543 -10.42 -16.74 -11.32
N ASN A 544 -9.99 -18.01 -11.29
CA ASN A 544 -9.97 -18.82 -10.08
C ASN A 544 -8.75 -18.46 -9.22
N ASP A 545 -8.95 -18.44 -7.91
CA ASP A 545 -7.92 -18.03 -6.93
C ASP A 545 -6.87 -19.15 -6.68
N GLU A 546 -7.13 -20.39 -7.13
CA GLU A 546 -6.16 -21.50 -7.06
C GLU A 546 -5.01 -21.33 -8.07
N CYS A 547 -3.80 -21.09 -7.55
CA CYS A 547 -2.55 -21.07 -8.30
C CYS A 547 -1.59 -22.16 -7.78
N PRO A 548 -1.47 -23.33 -8.42
CA PRO A 548 -0.51 -24.35 -8.01
C PRO A 548 0.94 -23.92 -8.30
N THR A 549 1.83 -24.06 -7.32
CA THR A 549 3.26 -23.74 -7.45
C THR A 549 4.07 -24.98 -7.83
N PHE A 550 4.86 -24.91 -8.90
CA PHE A 550 5.71 -26.01 -9.39
C PHE A 550 7.20 -25.69 -9.22
N ASP A 551 7.99 -26.64 -8.70
CA ASP A 551 9.45 -26.57 -8.70
C ASP A 551 10.01 -27.00 -10.07
N SER A 552 10.78 -26.13 -10.72
CA SER A 552 11.44 -26.42 -12.01
C SER A 552 12.62 -27.42 -11.94
N THR A 553 13.03 -27.83 -10.75
CA THR A 553 14.09 -28.84 -10.55
C THR A 553 13.52 -30.27 -10.51
N THR A 554 12.34 -30.47 -9.91
CA THR A 554 11.71 -31.79 -9.78
C THR A 554 10.51 -32.00 -10.71
N GLY A 555 9.84 -30.92 -11.13
CA GLY A 555 8.53 -30.97 -11.78
C GLY A 555 7.38 -31.31 -10.81
N ASP A 556 7.64 -31.24 -9.50
CA ASP A 556 6.62 -31.46 -8.48
C ASP A 556 5.85 -30.17 -8.18
N ILE A 557 4.57 -30.34 -7.84
CA ILE A 557 3.80 -29.29 -7.16
C ILE A 557 4.32 -29.22 -5.72
N ILE A 558 4.74 -28.03 -5.30
CA ILE A 558 5.24 -27.74 -3.95
C ILE A 558 4.11 -27.96 -2.93
N ASP A 559 4.43 -28.44 -1.73
CA ASP A 559 3.43 -28.62 -0.70
C ASP A 559 2.97 -27.27 -0.12
N TYR A 560 1.70 -27.24 0.30
CA TYR A 560 1.05 -26.03 0.80
C TYR A 560 1.79 -25.37 1.96
N LYS A 561 2.49 -26.11 2.84
CA LYS A 561 3.13 -25.51 4.02
C LYS A 561 4.39 -24.75 3.66
N THR A 562 5.22 -25.29 2.76
CA THR A 562 6.42 -24.59 2.29
C THR A 562 6.08 -23.40 1.38
N ASP A 563 5.00 -23.51 0.59
CA ASP A 563 4.44 -22.40 -0.20
C ASP A 563 3.87 -21.28 0.71
N GLU A 564 3.03 -21.63 1.69
CA GLU A 564 2.47 -20.72 2.71
C GLU A 564 3.58 -20.06 3.55
N LEU A 565 4.58 -20.81 4.00
CA LEU A 565 5.69 -20.29 4.80
C LEU A 565 6.54 -19.28 4.02
N ALA A 566 6.91 -19.57 2.78
CA ALA A 566 7.65 -18.64 1.94
C ALA A 566 6.84 -17.37 1.60
N SER A 567 5.52 -17.50 1.42
CA SER A 567 4.63 -16.35 1.26
C SER A 567 4.51 -15.50 2.54
N ILE A 568 4.49 -16.13 3.72
CA ILE A 568 4.50 -15.43 5.02
C ILE A 568 5.84 -14.70 5.22
N MET A 569 6.96 -15.33 4.84
CA MET A 569 8.29 -14.72 4.88
C MET A 569 8.38 -13.48 3.98
N TYR A 570 7.80 -13.52 2.77
CA TYR A 570 7.72 -12.36 1.89
C TYR A 570 6.77 -11.27 2.43
N GLY A 571 5.63 -11.66 3.01
CA GLY A 571 4.73 -10.73 3.70
C GLY A 571 5.42 -10.00 4.85
N ALA A 572 6.13 -10.73 5.72
CA ALA A 572 6.89 -10.16 6.83
C ALA A 572 8.02 -9.22 6.36
N ALA A 573 8.63 -9.49 5.20
CA ALA A 573 9.56 -8.57 4.57
C ALA A 573 8.89 -7.23 4.24
N MET A 574 7.73 -7.27 3.57
CA MET A 574 6.94 -6.10 3.18
C MET A 574 6.38 -5.32 4.39
N ASP A 575 5.84 -6.01 5.41
CA ASP A 575 5.43 -5.38 6.68
C ASP A 575 6.59 -4.61 7.33
N GLY A 576 7.79 -5.18 7.29
CA GLY A 576 9.00 -4.51 7.73
C GLY A 576 9.39 -3.30 6.87
N VAL A 577 9.14 -3.31 5.55
CA VAL A 577 9.28 -2.12 4.68
C VAL A 577 8.26 -1.05 5.08
N VAL A 578 6.99 -1.41 5.31
CA VAL A 578 5.94 -0.49 5.75
C VAL A 578 6.33 0.18 7.07
N HIS A 579 6.84 -0.57 8.04
CA HIS A 579 7.38 0.03 9.27
C HIS A 579 8.61 0.92 8.99
N TRP A 580 9.56 0.48 8.16
CA TRP A 580 10.76 1.27 7.84
C TRP A 580 10.42 2.68 7.30
N ARG A 581 9.29 2.84 6.59
CA ARG A 581 8.80 4.14 6.11
C ARG A 581 8.40 5.10 7.23
N THR A 582 7.79 4.61 8.31
CA THR A 582 7.29 5.48 9.39
C THR A 582 8.43 6.19 10.11
N LEU A 583 9.64 5.63 10.06
CA LEU A 583 10.87 6.17 10.62
C LEU A 583 11.48 7.34 9.80
N LYS A 584 10.77 7.91 8.82
CA LYS A 584 11.15 9.08 8.00
C LYS A 584 12.57 9.00 7.39
N LYS A 585 12.97 7.81 6.92
CA LYS A 585 14.28 7.57 6.30
C LYS A 585 14.34 8.06 4.85
N LYS A 586 15.55 8.27 4.33
CA LYS A 586 15.78 8.58 2.90
C LYS A 586 15.32 7.42 2.03
N ASP A 587 14.70 7.71 0.88
CA ASP A 587 14.22 6.65 -0.01
C ASP A 587 15.35 5.77 -0.58
N HIS A 588 15.04 4.49 -0.73
CA HIS A 588 15.93 3.40 -1.10
C HIS A 588 15.22 2.46 -2.08
N SER A 589 15.94 1.50 -2.67
CA SER A 589 15.34 0.47 -3.52
C SER A 589 14.47 -0.50 -2.71
N LEU A 590 13.29 -0.86 -3.22
CA LEU A 590 12.40 -1.82 -2.58
C LEU A 590 13.08 -3.17 -2.33
N LEU A 591 13.94 -3.66 -3.24
CA LEU A 591 14.64 -4.93 -3.03
C LEU A 591 15.53 -4.89 -1.78
N VAL A 592 16.52 -4.00 -1.73
CA VAL A 592 17.48 -3.91 -0.62
C VAL A 592 16.75 -3.62 0.71
N THR A 593 15.75 -2.73 0.71
CA THR A 593 14.97 -2.49 1.92
C THR A 593 14.22 -3.75 2.35
N SER A 594 13.59 -4.50 1.43
CA SER A 594 12.87 -5.74 1.77
C SER A 594 13.78 -6.87 2.29
N ILE A 595 14.99 -7.03 1.74
CA ILE A 595 15.98 -8.01 2.23
C ILE A 595 16.47 -7.61 3.63
N ILE A 596 16.77 -6.33 3.86
CA ILE A 596 17.17 -5.82 5.17
C ILE A 596 16.02 -5.98 6.17
N THR A 597 14.78 -5.62 5.83
CA THR A 597 13.66 -5.69 6.77
C THR A 597 13.21 -7.12 7.06
N TYR A 598 13.26 -8.02 6.06
CA TYR A 598 13.16 -9.46 6.27
C TYR A 598 14.17 -9.95 7.32
N TYR A 599 15.46 -9.69 7.10
CA TYR A 599 16.54 -10.08 7.99
C TYR A 599 16.33 -9.53 9.41
N LEU A 600 15.96 -8.24 9.52
CA LEU A 600 15.65 -7.60 10.81
C LEU A 600 14.50 -8.30 11.54
N VAL A 601 13.45 -8.72 10.83
CA VAL A 601 12.32 -9.44 11.42
C VAL A 601 12.69 -10.89 11.80
N THR A 602 13.38 -11.63 10.93
CA THR A 602 13.62 -13.08 11.15
C THR A 602 14.78 -13.40 12.06
N CYS A 603 15.83 -12.59 12.10
CA CYS A 603 16.95 -12.79 13.03
C CYS A 603 16.70 -12.14 14.40
N GLY A 604 15.48 -11.63 14.65
CA GLY A 604 15.11 -10.98 15.91
C GLY A 604 15.62 -9.53 16.06
N CYS A 605 16.38 -9.02 15.08
CA CYS A 605 16.97 -7.68 15.09
C CYS A 605 15.96 -6.52 15.13
N TRP A 606 14.67 -6.80 14.98
CA TRP A 606 13.59 -5.83 15.21
C TRP A 606 13.24 -5.68 16.70
N LYS A 607 13.96 -6.40 17.57
CA LYS A 607 14.37 -5.99 18.93
C LYS A 607 15.89 -5.70 19.05
N GLY A 608 16.51 -5.20 17.99
CA GLY A 608 17.90 -4.71 17.93
C GLY A 608 18.98 -5.73 17.55
N ARG A 609 19.49 -5.64 16.31
CA ARG A 609 20.77 -6.21 15.78
C ARG A 609 20.85 -7.76 15.63
N GLY A 610 21.86 -8.21 14.86
CA GLY A 610 22.31 -9.62 14.66
C GLY A 610 21.33 -10.56 13.91
N VAL A 611 21.69 -11.42 12.95
CA VAL A 611 22.99 -12.09 12.68
C VAL A 611 22.98 -12.67 11.25
N ASP A 612 24.12 -12.65 10.52
CA ASP A 612 24.78 -13.81 9.86
C ASP A 612 25.65 -13.50 8.63
N SER A 613 26.97 -13.72 8.76
CA SER A 613 27.89 -13.91 7.63
C SER A 613 29.13 -14.73 8.04
N GLY A 614 29.07 -16.06 7.91
CA GLY A 614 30.16 -16.98 8.29
C GLY A 614 30.17 -17.28 9.79
N TYR A 615 29.90 -18.53 10.16
CA TYR A 615 29.54 -18.90 11.53
C TYR A 615 30.67 -18.72 12.58
N ASN A 616 31.96 -18.67 12.18
CA ASN A 616 33.06 -18.29 13.07
C ASN A 616 33.82 -17.02 12.62
N ASN A 617 33.21 -16.22 11.73
CA ASN A 617 33.73 -14.89 11.35
C ASN A 617 33.36 -13.81 12.38
N THR A 618 32.75 -14.18 13.50
CA THR A 618 32.36 -13.25 14.57
C THR A 618 33.56 -12.60 15.26
N GLN A 619 34.77 -13.14 15.08
CA GLN A 619 36.01 -12.36 15.17
C GLN A 619 36.16 -11.41 13.95
N LEU A 620 35.30 -10.38 13.85
CA LEU A 620 35.37 -9.30 12.84
C LEU A 620 36.49 -8.28 13.14
N LEU A 621 37.70 -8.79 13.40
CA LEU A 621 38.84 -8.14 14.03
C LEU A 621 39.03 -6.66 13.64
N ARG A 622 38.98 -5.79 14.65
CA ARG A 622 39.66 -4.49 14.61
C ARG A 622 41.18 -4.66 14.76
N SER A 623 41.76 -5.48 13.88
CA SER A 623 43.21 -5.49 13.68
C SER A 623 43.61 -4.22 12.92
N ARG A 624 44.52 -3.44 13.48
CA ARG A 624 45.11 -2.28 12.81
C ARG A 624 46.55 -2.59 12.44
N GLU A 625 46.81 -2.68 11.14
CA GLU A 625 48.17 -2.69 10.63
C GLU A 625 48.78 -1.30 10.81
N LEU A 626 49.93 -1.26 11.48
CA LEU A 626 50.73 -0.05 11.72
C LEU A 626 51.83 0.05 10.65
N ALA A 627 52.23 1.29 10.32
CA ALA A 627 53.11 1.58 9.17
C ALA A 627 54.54 1.03 9.31
N ASP A 628 54.89 0.53 10.49
CA ASP A 628 56.16 -0.10 10.87
C ASP A 628 56.12 -1.64 10.84
N GLY A 629 54.98 -2.25 10.49
CA GLY A 629 54.82 -3.70 10.33
C GLY A 629 54.21 -4.43 11.55
N TRP A 630 53.78 -3.70 12.57
CA TRP A 630 53.06 -4.27 13.72
C TRP A 630 51.56 -4.35 13.45
N THR A 631 50.92 -5.44 13.89
CA THR A 631 49.45 -5.55 13.92
C THR A 631 48.97 -5.34 15.36
N GLU A 632 48.07 -4.38 15.57
CA GLU A 632 47.46 -3.97 16.85
C GLU A 632 46.02 -4.54 16.95
N TYR A 633 45.66 -5.18 18.07
CA TYR A 633 44.36 -5.83 18.32
C TYR A 633 43.73 -5.30 19.61
N GLU A 634 42.45 -4.92 19.59
CA GLU A 634 41.66 -4.51 20.76
C GLU A 634 41.27 -5.74 21.62
N MET A 635 41.28 -5.62 22.95
CA MET A 635 40.91 -6.69 23.89
C MET A 635 40.19 -6.18 25.14
N VAL A 636 39.40 -7.04 25.77
CA VAL A 636 38.73 -6.78 27.06
C VAL A 636 39.05 -7.89 28.05
N VAL A 637 39.42 -7.46 29.26
CA VAL A 637 39.56 -8.26 30.48
C VAL A 637 38.30 -8.11 31.34
N VAL A 638 37.89 -9.16 32.03
CA VAL A 638 36.99 -9.13 33.20
C VAL A 638 37.72 -9.68 34.43
N THR A 639 37.41 -9.14 35.61
CA THR A 639 38.00 -9.59 36.88
C THR A 639 37.10 -10.57 37.61
N ASP A 640 37.69 -11.62 38.16
CA ASP A 640 37.13 -12.33 39.30
C ASP A 640 37.47 -11.53 40.58
N LEU A 641 36.46 -11.28 41.42
CA LEU A 641 36.56 -10.47 42.65
C LEU A 641 36.21 -11.27 43.91
N ASP A 642 36.00 -12.59 43.79
CA ASP A 642 35.56 -13.43 44.90
C ASP A 642 34.40 -12.78 45.70
N THR A 643 34.60 -12.52 47.00
CA THR A 643 33.60 -11.97 47.91
C THR A 643 33.49 -10.44 47.86
N GLU A 644 34.44 -9.74 47.24
CA GLU A 644 34.42 -8.27 47.07
C GLU A 644 33.46 -7.81 45.95
N SER A 645 32.98 -8.75 45.13
CA SER A 645 31.96 -8.54 44.11
C SER A 645 30.69 -7.82 44.62
N LYS A 646 30.36 -7.92 45.92
CA LYS A 646 29.09 -7.42 46.49
C LYS A 646 29.11 -5.92 46.80
N GLU A 647 28.22 -5.15 46.17
CA GLU A 647 28.09 -3.71 46.40
C GLU A 647 27.48 -3.38 47.79
N PRO A 648 27.80 -2.22 48.42
CA PRO A 648 27.42 -1.91 49.81
C PRO A 648 25.92 -1.89 50.13
N ASN A 649 25.06 -1.78 49.11
CA ASN A 649 23.60 -1.86 49.27
C ASN A 649 23.07 -3.31 49.42
N GLY A 650 23.93 -4.32 49.25
CA GLY A 650 23.60 -5.74 49.40
C GLY A 650 22.66 -6.33 48.35
N LYS A 651 22.31 -5.58 47.30
CA LYS A 651 21.34 -5.95 46.25
C LYS A 651 21.93 -6.03 44.84
N LYS A 652 23.23 -5.72 44.69
CA LYS A 652 23.97 -5.82 43.43
C LYS A 652 25.32 -6.47 43.67
N TRP A 653 25.78 -7.17 42.66
CA TRP A 653 27.15 -7.66 42.53
C TRP A 653 27.77 -7.08 41.27
N HIS A 654 29.09 -7.00 41.24
CA HIS A 654 29.84 -6.41 40.13
C HIS A 654 31.12 -7.20 39.84
N SER A 655 31.57 -7.05 38.60
CA SER A 655 32.93 -7.36 38.16
C SER A 655 33.52 -6.08 37.55
N ASN A 656 34.84 -5.90 37.62
CA ASN A 656 35.53 -4.85 36.88
C ASN A 656 35.91 -5.41 35.49
N ALA A 657 35.90 -4.54 34.49
CA ALA A 657 36.32 -4.85 33.15
C ALA A 657 37.21 -3.74 32.59
N ARG A 658 38.25 -4.10 31.86
CA ARG A 658 39.25 -3.17 31.32
C ARG A 658 39.56 -3.48 29.86
N ARG A 659 39.79 -2.42 29.07
CA ARG A 659 40.25 -2.53 27.68
C ARG A 659 41.76 -2.53 27.58
N GLY A 660 42.28 -3.23 26.59
CA GLY A 660 43.71 -3.27 26.27
C GLY A 660 43.97 -3.45 24.79
N PHE A 661 45.24 -3.43 24.43
CA PHE A 661 45.72 -3.56 23.06
C PHE A 661 46.94 -4.50 23.02
N LEU A 662 46.79 -5.63 22.32
CA LEU A 662 47.90 -6.51 21.99
C LEU A 662 48.53 -6.04 20.68
N LYS A 663 49.87 -5.91 20.63
CA LYS A 663 50.62 -5.68 19.39
C LYS A 663 51.49 -6.89 19.10
N TYR A 664 51.53 -7.30 17.84
CA TYR A 664 52.36 -8.40 17.36
C TYR A 664 53.13 -8.01 16.09
N HIS A 665 54.45 -8.21 16.08
CA HIS A 665 55.30 -7.98 14.90
C HIS A 665 55.63 -9.31 14.22
N LYS A 666 54.91 -9.60 13.14
CA LYS A 666 54.94 -10.91 12.46
C LYS A 666 56.30 -11.32 11.88
N LYS A 667 57.17 -10.36 11.58
CA LYS A 667 58.50 -10.60 10.99
C LYS A 667 59.60 -10.84 12.04
N ASP A 668 59.55 -10.12 13.16
CA ASP A 668 60.61 -10.18 14.18
C ASP A 668 60.24 -11.07 15.37
N HIS A 669 59.05 -11.69 15.34
CA HIS A 669 58.51 -12.56 16.39
C HIS A 669 58.53 -11.88 17.78
N LYS A 670 57.91 -10.70 17.87
CA LYS A 670 57.78 -9.92 19.12
C LYS A 670 56.33 -9.57 19.40
N ALA A 671 55.97 -9.48 20.67
CA ALA A 671 54.68 -8.98 21.12
C ALA A 671 54.84 -7.90 22.21
N SER A 672 53.82 -7.06 22.39
CA SER A 672 53.71 -6.15 23.53
C SER A 672 52.24 -5.90 23.89
N VAL A 673 51.95 -5.69 25.17
CA VAL A 673 50.60 -5.45 25.67
C VAL A 673 50.51 -4.06 26.29
N ALA A 674 49.44 -3.33 25.96
CA ALA A 674 49.07 -2.06 26.56
C ALA A 674 47.64 -2.14 27.14
N TRP A 675 47.32 -1.26 28.08
CA TRP A 675 46.04 -1.23 28.79
C TRP A 675 45.50 0.20 28.83
N GLU A 676 44.17 0.37 28.76
CA GLU A 676 43.53 1.65 29.06
C GLU A 676 43.67 2.00 30.56
N SER A 677 43.72 3.30 30.87
CA SER A 677 43.95 3.79 32.24
C SER A 677 42.77 3.52 33.18
N GLU A 678 41.55 3.59 32.66
CA GLU A 678 40.31 3.39 33.42
C GLU A 678 39.72 1.99 33.20
N ALA A 679 39.19 1.42 34.29
CA ALA A 679 38.31 0.26 34.24
C ALA A 679 36.85 0.69 34.35
N PHE A 680 35.92 -0.19 34.00
CA PHE A 680 34.49 0.01 34.19
C PHE A 680 33.86 -1.18 34.90
N LYS A 681 32.84 -0.93 35.73
CA LYS A 681 32.06 -1.99 36.37
C LYS A 681 30.95 -2.50 35.46
N VAL A 682 30.68 -3.80 35.54
CA VAL A 682 29.47 -4.45 35.02
C VAL A 682 28.71 -5.12 36.18
N TYR A 683 27.39 -5.19 36.11
CA TYR A 683 26.55 -5.46 37.29
C TYR A 683 25.48 -6.53 37.09
N SER A 684 25.28 -7.39 38.09
CA SER A 684 24.11 -8.29 38.17
C SER A 684 23.34 -8.12 39.49
N GLN A 685 22.07 -8.54 39.47
CA GLN A 685 21.19 -8.66 40.64
C GLN A 685 20.86 -10.13 40.95
N LEU A 686 21.31 -11.07 40.12
CA LEU A 686 21.16 -12.51 40.33
C LEU A 686 22.36 -13.03 41.13
N ALA A 687 22.12 -13.80 42.19
CA ALA A 687 23.17 -14.32 43.06
C ALA A 687 22.83 -15.69 43.66
N SER A 688 23.87 -16.47 43.94
CA SER A 688 23.82 -17.80 44.55
C SER A 688 24.58 -17.77 45.87
N GLY A 689 23.94 -18.17 46.98
CA GLY A 689 24.56 -18.09 48.31
C GLY A 689 24.94 -16.67 48.78
N GLY A 690 24.51 -15.61 48.07
CA GLY A 690 24.94 -14.23 48.31
C GLY A 690 26.22 -13.80 47.58
N ARG A 691 26.69 -14.59 46.61
CA ARG A 691 27.83 -14.35 45.70
C ARG A 691 27.37 -14.36 44.23
N ALA A 692 28.04 -13.59 43.37
CA ALA A 692 27.83 -13.51 41.92
C ALA A 692 28.91 -12.62 41.26
N MET A 693 28.95 -12.60 39.93
CA MET A 693 29.89 -11.79 39.13
C MET A 693 31.37 -12.17 39.31
N GLU A 694 31.61 -13.43 39.66
CA GLU A 694 32.93 -14.07 39.70
C GLU A 694 33.17 -14.69 38.31
N LEU A 695 33.74 -13.89 37.39
CA LEU A 695 33.70 -14.16 35.95
C LEU A 695 34.96 -14.91 35.46
N SER A 696 34.82 -16.19 35.13
CA SER A 696 35.96 -17.10 34.91
C SER A 696 36.57 -17.08 33.51
N ASP A 697 35.78 -16.82 32.47
CA ASP A 697 36.31 -16.82 31.09
C ASP A 697 35.46 -15.94 30.15
N LEU A 698 35.96 -15.71 28.94
CA LEU A 698 35.31 -14.97 27.86
C LEU A 698 35.41 -15.73 26.53
N ALA A 699 34.29 -15.85 25.82
CA ALA A 699 34.26 -16.46 24.48
C ALA A 699 33.15 -15.85 23.62
N ILE A 700 33.41 -15.65 22.32
CA ILE A 700 32.41 -15.21 21.34
C ILE A 700 31.61 -16.40 20.79
N PHE A 701 30.28 -16.39 20.94
CA PHE A 701 29.37 -17.43 20.42
C PHE A 701 28.04 -16.83 19.94
N ASP A 702 27.50 -17.32 18.81
CA ASP A 702 26.27 -16.81 18.16
C ASP A 702 26.24 -15.26 18.03
N GLY A 703 27.40 -14.66 17.74
CA GLY A 703 27.59 -13.20 17.60
C GLY A 703 27.61 -12.40 18.90
N LYS A 704 27.65 -13.06 20.06
CA LYS A 704 27.65 -12.46 21.40
C LYS A 704 29.00 -12.69 22.08
N LEU A 705 29.53 -11.68 22.76
CA LEU A 705 30.62 -11.87 23.72
C LEU A 705 30.00 -12.43 25.01
N LEU A 706 30.36 -13.65 25.39
CA LEU A 706 29.80 -14.36 26.54
C LEU A 706 30.83 -14.52 27.65
N THR A 707 30.37 -14.55 28.90
CA THR A 707 31.16 -14.87 30.09
C THR A 707 30.38 -15.80 31.02
N VAL A 708 31.06 -16.65 31.80
CA VAL A 708 30.44 -17.55 32.80
C VAL A 708 30.80 -17.12 34.22
N ASP A 709 29.79 -17.10 35.10
CA ASP A 709 29.90 -16.82 36.53
C ASP A 709 30.05 -18.13 37.32
N ASP A 710 31.12 -18.26 38.11
CA ASP A 710 31.52 -19.50 38.79
C ASP A 710 30.63 -19.90 39.99
N ARG A 711 29.86 -18.96 40.57
CA ARG A 711 28.95 -19.25 41.70
C ARG A 711 27.53 -19.44 41.23
N THR A 712 27.05 -18.58 40.33
CA THR A 712 25.69 -18.67 39.81
C THR A 712 25.58 -19.70 38.69
N GLY A 713 26.68 -20.09 38.04
CA GLY A 713 26.64 -20.95 36.85
C GLY A 713 25.92 -20.30 35.68
N ILE A 714 25.74 -18.97 35.71
CA ILE A 714 25.04 -18.21 34.67
C ILE A 714 26.05 -17.84 33.57
N VAL A 715 25.68 -18.13 32.33
CA VAL A 715 26.34 -17.54 31.16
C VAL A 715 25.64 -16.22 30.86
N TYR A 716 26.40 -15.11 30.89
CA TYR A 716 25.96 -13.77 30.59
C TYR A 716 26.47 -13.31 29.22
N GLU A 717 25.67 -12.53 28.49
CA GLU A 717 26.11 -11.69 27.36
C GLU A 717 26.69 -10.36 27.91
N LEU A 718 27.93 -10.05 27.55
CA LEU A 718 28.67 -8.88 28.02
C LEU A 718 28.57 -7.71 27.02
N CYS A 719 27.85 -6.64 27.39
CA CYS A 719 27.67 -5.48 26.52
C CYS A 719 28.64 -4.34 26.89
N THR A 720 29.89 -4.44 26.42
CA THR A 720 30.98 -3.49 26.74
C THR A 720 30.61 -2.02 26.46
N SER A 721 29.87 -1.77 25.37
CA SER A 721 29.36 -0.42 25.01
C SER A 721 28.33 0.19 25.98
N LYS A 722 27.62 -0.64 26.75
CA LYS A 722 26.61 -0.22 27.74
C LYS A 722 27.09 -0.34 29.19
N LYS A 723 28.22 -1.02 29.43
CA LYS A 723 28.73 -1.37 30.77
C LYS A 723 27.73 -2.22 31.57
N ASP A 724 27.15 -3.23 30.91
CA ASP A 724 26.02 -4.02 31.40
C ASP A 724 26.13 -5.50 30.98
N VAL A 725 25.48 -6.42 31.71
CA VAL A 725 25.50 -7.88 31.46
C VAL A 725 24.08 -8.48 31.47
N MET A 726 23.76 -9.26 30.44
CA MET A 726 22.43 -9.87 30.27
C MET A 726 22.50 -11.39 30.52
N PRO A 727 21.79 -11.95 31.50
CA PRO A 727 21.82 -13.40 31.77
C PRO A 727 21.14 -14.16 30.63
N TRP A 728 21.84 -15.14 30.05
CA TRP A 728 21.36 -15.93 28.91
C TRP A 728 20.96 -17.36 29.31
N LEU A 729 21.82 -18.08 30.03
CA LEU A 729 21.59 -19.48 30.42
C LEU A 729 22.05 -19.74 31.85
N LEU A 730 21.43 -20.74 32.50
CA LEU A 730 21.85 -21.28 33.79
C LEU A 730 22.36 -22.71 33.60
N LEU A 731 23.56 -23.01 34.09
CA LEU A 731 24.20 -24.32 33.97
C LEU A 731 24.26 -25.03 35.33
N ASN A 732 23.62 -26.21 35.41
CA ASN A 732 23.70 -27.10 36.56
C ASN A 732 25.01 -27.92 36.55
N ASP A 733 25.52 -28.27 37.73
CA ASP A 733 26.70 -29.12 37.92
C ASP A 733 26.49 -30.55 37.39
N GLY A 734 27.58 -31.32 37.23
CA GLY A 734 27.54 -32.76 36.93
C GLY A 734 26.61 -33.17 35.75
N PRO A 735 25.73 -34.19 35.92
CA PRO A 735 24.82 -34.68 34.88
C PRO A 735 23.58 -33.78 34.63
N GLY A 736 23.59 -32.52 35.07
CA GLY A 736 22.49 -31.57 34.83
C GLY A 736 21.23 -31.78 35.69
N ARG A 737 21.26 -32.75 36.62
CA ARG A 737 20.16 -33.05 37.56
C ARG A 737 20.50 -32.72 39.02
N THR A 738 21.46 -31.82 39.23
CA THR A 738 21.91 -31.36 40.55
C THR A 738 21.30 -30.02 40.91
N ALA A 739 20.96 -29.81 42.19
CA ALA A 739 20.56 -28.49 42.69
C ALA A 739 21.72 -27.49 42.75
N LYS A 740 22.97 -27.98 42.76
CA LYS A 740 24.19 -27.16 42.66
C LYS A 740 24.39 -26.66 41.22
N THR A 741 24.74 -25.39 41.09
CA THR A 741 25.19 -24.70 39.87
C THR A 741 26.60 -25.14 39.48
N LEU A 742 26.92 -25.08 38.18
CA LEU A 742 28.25 -25.36 37.67
C LEU A 742 29.23 -24.28 38.12
N LYS A 743 30.38 -24.67 38.69
CA LYS A 743 31.56 -23.80 38.74
C LYS A 743 32.18 -23.81 37.34
N GLY A 744 31.77 -22.85 36.52
CA GLY A 744 32.31 -22.68 35.17
C GLY A 744 33.69 -22.04 35.28
N GLU A 745 34.70 -22.66 34.67
CA GLU A 745 36.10 -22.24 34.74
C GLU A 745 36.65 -21.84 33.37
N TRP A 746 36.16 -22.44 32.28
CA TRP A 746 36.67 -22.26 30.92
C TRP A 746 35.57 -22.38 29.87
N MET A 747 35.74 -21.68 28.75
CA MET A 747 34.82 -21.67 27.60
C MET A 747 35.56 -21.68 26.25
N THR A 748 35.07 -22.52 25.33
CA THR A 748 35.56 -22.57 23.94
C THR A 748 34.44 -22.95 22.98
N VAL A 749 34.62 -22.73 21.67
CA VAL A 749 33.66 -23.12 20.63
C VAL A 749 34.24 -24.23 19.76
N LYS A 750 33.46 -25.30 19.53
CA LYS A 750 33.77 -26.40 18.60
C LYS A 750 32.48 -26.87 17.92
N ASP A 751 32.54 -27.27 16.65
CA ASP A 751 31.42 -27.89 15.90
C ASP A 751 30.08 -27.12 15.97
N GLN A 752 30.14 -25.79 16.04
CA GLN A 752 28.98 -24.90 16.21
C GLN A 752 28.23 -25.03 17.56
N LYS A 753 28.94 -25.47 18.60
CA LYS A 753 28.46 -25.47 19.99
C LYS A 753 29.47 -24.80 20.93
N LEU A 754 28.97 -24.15 21.98
CA LEU A 754 29.76 -23.59 23.08
C LEU A 754 30.01 -24.70 24.11
N TYR A 755 31.27 -24.96 24.42
CA TYR A 755 31.70 -25.89 25.45
C TYR A 755 32.03 -25.08 26.71
N VAL A 756 31.37 -25.38 27.83
CA VAL A 756 31.62 -24.77 29.14
C VAL A 756 32.02 -25.87 30.12
N GLY A 757 33.24 -25.81 30.64
CA GLY A 757 33.76 -26.79 31.58
C GLY A 757 34.00 -26.22 32.97
N GLY A 758 34.14 -27.13 33.94
CA GLY A 758 34.62 -26.83 35.29
C GLY A 758 36.06 -27.28 35.51
N LEU A 759 36.47 -27.29 36.79
CA LEU A 759 37.84 -27.57 37.28
C LEU A 759 38.56 -28.75 36.63
N GLY A 760 37.84 -29.79 36.18
CA GLY A 760 38.41 -31.00 35.59
C GLY A 760 39.06 -31.97 36.58
N LYS A 761 39.06 -31.66 37.89
CA LYS A 761 39.41 -32.61 38.97
C LYS A 761 38.20 -33.10 39.75
N GLU A 762 38.42 -34.13 40.56
CA GLU A 762 37.49 -34.61 41.56
C GLU A 762 37.16 -33.49 42.57
N TRP A 763 35.88 -33.36 42.94
CA TRP A 763 35.48 -32.48 44.04
C TRP A 763 35.90 -33.11 45.36
N THR A 764 36.66 -32.36 46.15
CA THR A 764 37.25 -32.78 47.41
C THR A 764 36.78 -31.92 48.58
N THR A 765 36.97 -32.38 49.81
CA THR A 765 37.00 -31.51 50.99
C THR A 765 38.30 -30.65 50.97
N PRO A 766 38.42 -29.59 51.80
CA PRO A 766 39.68 -28.85 51.97
C PRO A 766 40.85 -29.73 52.43
N ALA A 767 40.56 -30.84 53.12
CA ALA A 767 41.53 -31.87 53.52
C ALA A 767 41.84 -32.91 52.42
N GLY A 768 41.36 -32.70 51.19
CA GLY A 768 41.64 -33.56 50.04
C GLY A 768 40.80 -34.84 49.91
N GLU A 769 39.80 -35.05 50.79
CA GLU A 769 38.96 -36.25 50.74
C GLU A 769 37.97 -36.20 49.57
N TYR A 770 37.86 -37.29 48.80
CA TYR A 770 36.95 -37.39 47.65
C TYR A 770 35.47 -37.25 48.03
N VAL A 771 34.71 -36.48 47.25
CA VAL A 771 33.25 -36.33 47.39
C VAL A 771 32.50 -36.77 46.13
N ASN A 772 32.86 -36.26 44.94
CA ASN A 772 32.17 -36.57 43.67
C ASN A 772 32.95 -36.13 42.42
N ASP A 773 32.53 -36.64 41.26
CA ASP A 773 33.10 -36.34 39.94
C ASP A 773 32.44 -35.17 39.19
N ASN A 774 31.51 -34.42 39.79
CA ASN A 774 30.68 -33.45 39.06
C ASN A 774 31.47 -32.35 38.28
N PRO A 775 32.60 -31.80 38.77
CA PRO A 775 33.39 -30.80 38.05
C PRO A 775 34.11 -31.35 36.79
N MET A 776 34.10 -32.66 36.59
CA MET A 776 34.56 -33.32 35.35
C MET A 776 33.47 -33.42 34.28
N TRP A 777 32.30 -32.78 34.45
CA TRP A 777 31.24 -32.75 33.42
C TRP A 777 31.26 -31.43 32.64
N VAL A 778 31.41 -31.53 31.32
CA VAL A 778 31.33 -30.39 30.40
C VAL A 778 29.88 -30.21 29.93
N LYS A 779 29.47 -28.95 29.78
CA LYS A 779 28.19 -28.57 29.17
C LYS A 779 28.46 -28.18 27.73
N ILE A 780 27.69 -28.73 26.80
CA ILE A 780 27.79 -28.43 25.38
C ILE A 780 26.48 -27.76 24.97
N VAL A 781 26.55 -26.50 24.55
CA VAL A 781 25.39 -25.61 24.38
C VAL A 781 25.25 -25.26 22.90
N ASP A 782 24.06 -25.48 22.33
CA ASP A 782 23.78 -25.06 20.95
C ASP A 782 23.34 -23.58 20.87
N ARG A 783 23.28 -23.03 19.65
CA ARG A 783 22.84 -21.65 19.39
C ARG A 783 21.41 -21.33 19.83
N HIS A 784 20.59 -22.34 20.13
CA HIS A 784 19.22 -22.17 20.62
C HIS A 784 19.14 -22.25 22.15
N GLY A 785 20.27 -22.46 22.83
CA GLY A 785 20.36 -22.61 24.28
C GLY A 785 20.02 -24.02 24.77
N ALA A 786 19.96 -25.02 23.91
CA ALA A 786 19.81 -26.41 24.32
C ALA A 786 21.13 -26.91 24.93
N VAL A 787 21.07 -27.45 26.15
CA VAL A 787 22.24 -27.89 26.91
C VAL A 787 22.34 -29.42 26.91
N GLU A 788 23.46 -29.93 26.41
CA GLU A 788 23.90 -31.31 26.48
C GLU A 788 24.93 -31.45 27.62
N HIS A 789 24.83 -32.51 28.43
CA HIS A 789 25.71 -32.74 29.58
C HIS A 789 26.59 -33.97 29.33
N VAL A 790 27.90 -33.78 29.20
CA VAL A 790 28.83 -34.85 28.82
C VAL A 790 29.87 -35.08 29.92
N ASN A 791 29.99 -36.33 30.36
CA ASN A 791 31.00 -36.73 31.34
C ASN A 791 32.38 -36.78 30.68
N TRP A 792 33.32 -35.97 31.17
CA TRP A 792 34.70 -35.90 30.69
C TRP A 792 35.70 -36.50 31.70
N LYS A 793 35.25 -37.24 32.72
CA LYS A 793 36.14 -37.88 33.72
C LYS A 793 37.31 -38.64 33.08
N ASP A 794 37.03 -39.56 32.16
CA ASP A 794 38.08 -40.34 31.50
C ASP A 794 38.97 -39.50 30.57
N ILE A 795 38.47 -38.34 30.10
CA ILE A 795 39.26 -37.36 29.32
C ILE A 795 40.23 -36.62 30.25
N PHE A 796 39.75 -36.00 31.33
CA PHE A 796 40.62 -35.28 32.28
C PHE A 796 41.65 -36.22 32.95
N VAL A 797 41.26 -37.46 33.24
CA VAL A 797 42.20 -38.50 33.73
C VAL A 797 43.31 -38.77 32.71
N LYS A 798 43.01 -38.88 31.41
CA LYS A 798 44.05 -39.00 30.36
C LYS A 798 44.92 -37.74 30.28
N VAL A 799 44.32 -36.54 30.34
CA VAL A 799 45.05 -35.26 30.27
C VAL A 799 46.07 -35.14 31.41
N ARG A 800 45.70 -35.43 32.67
CA ARG A 800 46.67 -35.37 33.79
C ARG A 800 47.74 -36.47 33.71
N ARG A 801 47.39 -37.65 33.19
CA ARG A 801 48.36 -38.74 32.92
C ARG A 801 49.42 -38.39 31.88
N ALA A 802 49.18 -37.41 30.99
CA ALA A 802 50.22 -36.92 30.08
C ALA A 802 51.40 -36.24 30.82
N LEU A 803 51.19 -35.76 32.06
CA LEU A 803 52.26 -35.31 32.97
C LEU A 803 52.66 -36.35 34.03
N GLY A 804 52.20 -37.60 33.90
CA GLY A 804 52.47 -38.68 34.84
C GLY A 804 51.65 -38.63 36.15
N ILE A 805 50.62 -37.79 36.21
CA ILE A 805 49.83 -37.56 37.43
C ILE A 805 48.67 -38.57 37.53
N GLU A 806 48.52 -39.17 38.71
CA GLU A 806 47.43 -40.08 39.09
C GLU A 806 46.82 -39.64 40.43
N TYR A 807 45.55 -39.99 40.68
CA TYR A 807 44.89 -39.71 41.97
C TYR A 807 45.63 -40.41 43.13
N PRO A 808 45.91 -39.76 44.28
CA PRO A 808 45.31 -38.51 44.78
C PRO A 808 45.91 -37.20 44.23
N GLY A 809 46.91 -37.27 43.36
CA GLY A 809 47.40 -36.12 42.60
C GLY A 809 46.33 -35.55 41.66
N TYR A 810 46.44 -34.25 41.35
CA TYR A 810 45.40 -33.46 40.70
C TYR A 810 45.95 -32.48 39.66
N MET A 811 45.03 -31.97 38.84
CA MET A 811 45.28 -30.94 37.83
C MET A 811 44.04 -30.05 37.75
N ILE A 812 44.21 -28.73 37.68
CA ILE A 812 43.10 -27.75 37.59
C ILE A 812 43.13 -27.06 36.23
N HIS A 813 41.96 -26.98 35.59
CA HIS A 813 41.78 -26.39 34.27
C HIS A 813 40.89 -25.15 34.32
N GLU A 814 41.46 -23.99 33.96
CA GLU A 814 40.75 -22.74 33.65
C GLU A 814 41.09 -22.23 32.23
N ALA A 815 42.22 -22.65 31.66
CA ALA A 815 42.66 -22.24 30.33
C ALA A 815 42.60 -23.43 29.34
N VAL A 816 41.49 -23.54 28.59
CA VAL A 816 41.24 -24.62 27.61
C VAL A 816 40.57 -24.06 26.34
N GLN A 817 41.20 -24.26 25.17
CA GLN A 817 40.61 -23.88 23.87
C GLN A 817 40.67 -25.05 22.87
N TRP A 818 39.72 -25.05 21.94
CA TRP A 818 39.75 -25.83 20.70
C TRP A 818 40.32 -24.98 19.56
N SER A 819 41.07 -25.61 18.65
CA SER A 819 41.54 -24.97 17.41
C SER A 819 40.97 -25.69 16.19
N ASP A 820 40.09 -25.01 15.44
CA ASP A 820 39.61 -25.42 14.12
C ASP A 820 40.76 -25.53 13.09
N VAL A 821 41.83 -24.74 13.28
CA VAL A 821 43.00 -24.72 12.38
C VAL A 821 43.84 -25.99 12.55
N HIS A 822 44.13 -26.39 13.78
CA HIS A 822 44.97 -27.56 14.08
C HIS A 822 44.16 -28.86 14.22
N ASN A 823 42.84 -28.77 14.40
CA ASN A 823 41.93 -29.86 14.77
C ASN A 823 42.40 -30.58 16.05
N LYS A 824 42.72 -29.77 17.07
CA LYS A 824 43.26 -30.21 18.36
C LYS A 824 42.70 -29.38 19.52
N TRP A 825 42.64 -30.00 20.69
CA TRP A 825 42.43 -29.33 21.97
C TRP A 825 43.77 -28.86 22.55
N PHE A 826 43.75 -27.72 23.22
CA PHE A 826 44.90 -27.12 23.88
C PHE A 826 44.53 -26.84 25.35
N PHE A 827 45.18 -27.52 26.28
CA PHE A 827 45.00 -27.34 27.72
C PHE A 827 46.24 -26.67 28.32
N LEU A 828 46.06 -25.57 29.04
CA LEU A 828 47.09 -24.89 29.83
C LEU A 828 46.69 -25.03 31.30
N PRO A 829 47.19 -26.04 32.06
CA PRO A 829 46.73 -26.26 33.42
C PRO A 829 47.12 -25.10 34.35
N ARG A 830 46.15 -24.61 35.14
CA ARG A 830 46.38 -23.60 36.18
C ARG A 830 47.33 -24.15 37.23
N ARG A 831 46.96 -25.32 37.78
CA ARG A 831 47.66 -26.01 38.87
C ARG A 831 47.87 -27.49 38.52
N ALA A 832 48.96 -28.09 38.98
CA ALA A 832 49.20 -29.53 38.86
C ALA A 832 50.11 -30.07 39.98
N SER A 833 49.74 -31.20 40.59
CA SER A 833 50.50 -31.84 41.66
C SER A 833 50.38 -33.36 41.66
N ASN A 834 51.44 -34.06 42.07
CA ASN A 834 51.41 -35.50 42.38
C ASN A 834 51.01 -35.77 43.85
N GLU A 835 50.93 -34.73 44.67
CA GLU A 835 50.50 -34.79 46.07
C GLU A 835 48.98 -34.58 46.17
N THR A 836 48.37 -35.08 47.25
CA THR A 836 46.96 -34.83 47.60
C THR A 836 46.67 -33.32 47.68
N TYR A 837 45.45 -32.92 47.30
CA TYR A 837 44.98 -31.54 47.39
C TYR A 837 44.87 -31.04 48.85
N SER A 838 45.47 -29.88 49.14
CA SER A 838 45.09 -28.97 50.23
C SER A 838 45.13 -27.54 49.70
N GLU A 839 44.36 -26.64 50.30
CA GLU A 839 44.19 -25.27 49.81
C GLU A 839 45.49 -24.45 49.93
N GLU A 840 46.22 -24.60 51.05
CA GLU A 840 47.49 -23.91 51.29
C GLU A 840 48.63 -24.43 50.39
N ALA A 841 48.56 -25.71 49.99
CA ALA A 841 49.56 -26.33 49.16
C ALA A 841 49.39 -26.01 47.67
N ASP A 842 48.17 -25.64 47.22
CA ASP A 842 47.81 -25.41 45.81
C ASP A 842 48.28 -24.04 45.28
N GLU A 843 48.34 -23.01 46.13
CA GLU A 843 48.81 -21.64 45.76
C GLU A 843 50.17 -21.66 45.06
N ILE A 844 51.03 -22.65 45.38
CA ILE A 844 52.38 -22.84 44.85
C ILE A 844 52.52 -24.00 43.84
N ARG A 845 51.42 -24.45 43.20
CA ARG A 845 51.43 -25.52 42.17
C ARG A 845 51.18 -25.02 40.74
N GLY A 846 51.43 -23.74 40.49
CA GLY A 846 51.30 -23.11 39.17
C GLY A 846 52.16 -23.77 38.09
N THR A 847 51.66 -23.89 36.85
CA THR A 847 52.35 -24.62 35.76
C THR A 847 52.70 -23.73 34.57
N ASN A 848 53.83 -24.03 33.92
CA ASN A 848 54.19 -23.53 32.59
C ASN A 848 53.95 -24.55 31.46
N LYS A 849 53.06 -25.53 31.68
CA LYS A 849 52.84 -26.63 30.74
C LYS A 849 51.66 -26.36 29.83
N MET A 850 51.79 -26.83 28.59
CA MET A 850 50.69 -26.90 27.62
C MET A 850 50.59 -28.34 27.14
N ILE A 851 49.37 -28.88 27.15
CA ILE A 851 49.07 -30.25 26.72
C ILE A 851 48.20 -30.13 25.48
N VAL A 852 48.74 -30.53 24.33
CA VAL A 852 48.09 -30.44 23.03
C VAL A 852 47.57 -31.83 22.67
N VAL A 853 46.27 -31.96 22.40
CA VAL A 853 45.57 -33.25 22.35
C VAL A 853 44.82 -33.40 21.03
N SER A 854 44.83 -34.60 20.44
CA SER A 854 44.01 -34.91 19.26
C SER A 854 42.51 -34.84 19.57
N GLU A 855 41.69 -34.56 18.55
CA GLU A 855 40.23 -34.46 18.66
C GLU A 855 39.56 -35.64 19.37
N ASP A 856 40.07 -36.84 19.13
CA ASP A 856 39.60 -38.13 19.64
C ASP A 856 40.19 -38.53 21.02
N PHE A 857 41.03 -37.68 21.60
CA PHE A 857 41.74 -37.94 22.86
C PHE A 857 42.54 -39.26 22.87
N THR A 858 43.22 -39.58 21.76
CA THR A 858 44.15 -40.72 21.64
C THR A 858 45.63 -40.32 21.69
N ARG A 859 45.99 -39.11 21.25
CA ARG A 859 47.38 -38.58 21.28
C ARG A 859 47.46 -37.31 22.14
N PHE A 860 48.50 -37.26 22.97
CA PHE A 860 48.83 -36.16 23.87
C PHE A 860 50.28 -35.74 23.65
N ASP A 861 50.51 -34.49 23.23
CA ASP A 861 51.83 -33.88 23.04
C ASP A 861 52.04 -32.84 24.17
N VAL A 862 53.12 -32.95 24.95
CA VAL A 862 53.40 -32.03 26.08
C VAL A 862 54.48 -31.01 25.72
N VAL A 863 54.17 -29.73 25.91
CA VAL A 863 55.04 -28.58 25.63
C VAL A 863 55.34 -27.83 26.94
N SER A 864 56.54 -27.26 27.05
CA SER A 864 56.95 -26.40 28.17
C SER A 864 57.13 -24.97 27.66
N ILE A 865 56.51 -24.00 28.34
CA ILE A 865 56.51 -22.60 27.94
C ILE A 865 57.64 -21.88 28.68
N GLY A 866 58.75 -21.62 27.98
CA GLY A 866 59.97 -21.02 28.54
C GLY A 866 60.74 -21.91 29.53
N GLU A 867 61.88 -21.38 29.99
CA GLU A 867 62.86 -22.10 30.83
C GLU A 867 62.63 -21.98 32.34
N SER A 868 61.87 -20.96 32.79
CA SER A 868 61.56 -20.71 34.20
C SER A 868 60.06 -20.63 34.45
N ASN A 869 59.61 -21.15 35.59
CA ASN A 869 58.24 -21.07 36.06
C ASN A 869 58.23 -20.51 37.49
N ASP A 870 57.44 -19.47 37.77
CA ASP A 870 57.15 -19.08 39.15
C ASP A 870 56.06 -20.03 39.67
N PRO A 871 56.32 -20.85 40.71
CA PRO A 871 55.34 -21.81 41.21
C PRO A 871 54.04 -21.16 41.69
N ARG A 872 54.03 -19.85 41.98
CA ARG A 872 52.84 -19.11 42.41
C ARG A 872 51.88 -18.79 41.27
N THR A 873 52.39 -18.64 40.03
CA THR A 873 51.59 -18.25 38.87
C THR A 873 51.07 -19.46 38.09
N GLY A 874 49.75 -19.52 37.88
CA GLY A 874 49.09 -20.52 37.02
C GLY A 874 48.25 -19.87 35.93
N PHE A 875 48.12 -20.51 34.76
CA PHE A 875 47.28 -20.00 33.67
C PHE A 875 45.80 -19.94 34.06
N SER A 876 45.16 -18.79 33.83
CA SER A 876 43.72 -18.56 34.10
C SER A 876 42.87 -18.56 32.83
N ALA A 877 43.34 -17.93 31.74
CA ALA A 877 42.64 -17.90 30.46
C ALA A 877 43.63 -17.80 29.29
N PHE A 878 43.24 -18.19 28.07
CA PHE A 878 44.05 -17.93 26.87
C PHE A 878 43.20 -17.83 25.60
N GLN A 879 43.75 -17.13 24.61
CA GLN A 879 43.20 -17.00 23.26
C GLN A 879 44.29 -17.14 22.21
N PHE A 880 43.93 -17.70 21.05
CA PHE A 880 44.80 -17.70 19.87
C PHE A 880 44.83 -16.32 19.24
N VAL A 881 46.03 -15.81 18.93
CA VAL A 881 46.18 -14.51 18.24
C VAL A 881 45.74 -14.66 16.78
N PRO A 882 44.68 -13.99 16.32
CA PRO A 882 44.14 -14.24 14.99
C PRO A 882 45.08 -13.79 13.86
N GLY A 883 44.85 -14.29 12.65
CA GLY A 883 45.77 -14.06 11.51
C GLY A 883 47.14 -14.75 11.62
N THR A 884 47.45 -15.40 12.75
CA THR A 884 48.65 -16.24 12.94
C THR A 884 48.45 -17.70 12.54
N LYS A 885 47.19 -18.13 12.27
CA LYS A 885 46.77 -19.54 12.12
C LYS A 885 47.01 -20.33 13.41
N ASP A 886 46.51 -19.81 14.52
CA ASP A 886 46.56 -20.43 15.85
C ASP A 886 47.99 -20.86 16.26
N HIS A 887 49.02 -20.17 15.76
CA HIS A 887 50.42 -20.45 16.06
C HIS A 887 50.97 -19.59 17.20
N VAL A 888 50.32 -18.47 17.52
CA VAL A 888 50.66 -17.61 18.64
C VAL A 888 49.50 -17.59 19.61
N ILE A 889 49.81 -17.73 20.90
CA ILE A 889 48.89 -17.69 22.02
C ILE A 889 49.21 -16.44 22.84
N ILE A 890 48.18 -15.69 23.22
CA ILE A 890 48.21 -14.80 24.38
C ILE A 890 47.49 -15.53 25.52
N ALA A 891 48.05 -15.50 26.72
CA ALA A 891 47.48 -16.12 27.91
C ALA A 891 47.59 -15.18 29.12
N LEU A 892 46.65 -15.30 30.05
CA LEU A 892 46.77 -14.74 31.38
C LEU A 892 47.21 -15.81 32.37
N LYS A 893 48.09 -15.41 33.29
CA LYS A 893 48.42 -16.15 34.51
C LYS A 893 47.95 -15.32 35.71
N SER A 894 47.52 -15.96 36.78
CA SER A 894 47.27 -15.28 38.06
C SER A 894 48.05 -15.91 39.20
N ALA A 895 48.39 -15.10 40.20
CA ALA A 895 48.96 -15.52 41.48
C ALA A 895 47.97 -15.25 42.62
N GLU A 896 47.91 -16.18 43.56
CA GLU A 896 47.11 -16.11 44.79
C GLU A 896 48.03 -16.02 46.01
N LYS A 897 47.49 -15.52 47.12
CA LYS A 897 48.12 -15.57 48.44
C LYS A 897 47.04 -15.49 49.52
N ASP A 898 47.14 -16.36 50.54
CA ASP A 898 46.19 -16.43 51.67
C ASP A 898 44.72 -16.61 51.21
N GLY A 899 44.50 -17.33 50.10
CA GLY A 899 43.19 -17.56 49.47
C GLY A 899 42.66 -16.40 48.62
N ILE A 900 43.45 -15.36 48.36
CA ILE A 900 43.04 -14.15 47.62
C ILE A 900 43.88 -13.99 46.34
N PRO A 901 43.30 -13.75 45.15
CA PRO A 901 44.05 -13.35 43.96
C PRO A 901 44.74 -12.00 44.15
N VAL A 902 46.08 -11.95 44.03
CA VAL A 902 46.88 -10.74 44.30
C VAL A 902 47.49 -10.08 43.06
N ALA A 903 47.59 -10.81 41.94
CA ALA A 903 48.13 -10.28 40.68
C ALA A 903 47.72 -11.15 39.47
N SER A 904 47.54 -10.50 38.32
CA SER A 904 47.42 -11.15 37.01
C SER A 904 48.51 -10.65 36.06
N TYR A 905 48.96 -11.52 35.15
CA TYR A 905 50.08 -11.27 34.23
C TYR A 905 49.70 -11.73 32.82
N ALA A 906 50.04 -10.94 31.80
CA ALA A 906 49.91 -11.31 30.39
C ALA A 906 51.22 -11.91 29.86
N SER A 907 51.12 -13.10 29.27
CA SER A 907 52.20 -13.80 28.57
C SER A 907 51.82 -13.96 27.10
N VAL A 908 52.79 -13.88 26.18
CA VAL A 908 52.57 -14.24 24.76
C VAL A 908 53.67 -15.20 24.31
N PHE A 909 53.29 -16.29 23.66
CA PHE A 909 54.21 -17.36 23.22
C PHE A 909 53.70 -18.06 21.95
N ASP A 910 54.57 -18.83 21.28
CA ASP A 910 54.15 -19.69 20.18
C ASP A 910 53.67 -21.08 20.66
N VAL A 911 53.01 -21.84 19.78
CA VAL A 911 52.55 -23.21 20.08
C VAL A 911 53.66 -24.25 20.32
N ASN A 912 54.94 -23.84 20.23
CA ASN A 912 56.11 -24.66 20.56
C ASN A 912 56.68 -24.31 21.95
N GLY A 913 56.16 -23.27 22.62
CA GLY A 913 56.59 -22.81 23.94
C GLY A 913 57.61 -21.67 23.94
N HIS A 914 57.94 -21.08 22.78
CA HIS A 914 58.86 -19.93 22.69
C HIS A 914 58.15 -18.64 23.12
N ILE A 915 58.70 -17.94 24.13
CA ILE A 915 58.10 -16.72 24.67
C ILE A 915 58.41 -15.50 23.77
N LEU A 916 57.35 -14.78 23.40
CA LEU A 916 57.36 -13.55 22.59
C LEU A 916 57.12 -12.29 23.44
N LEU A 917 56.47 -12.44 24.60
CA LEU A 917 56.33 -11.47 25.68
C LEU A 917 56.37 -12.21 27.03
N GLN A 918 57.35 -11.88 27.86
CA GLN A 918 57.44 -12.37 29.25
C GLN A 918 56.37 -11.74 30.13
N ASP A 919 55.99 -12.45 31.20
CA ASP A 919 54.89 -12.16 32.12
C ASP A 919 54.78 -10.68 32.53
N GLN A 920 53.90 -9.94 31.86
CA GLN A 920 53.66 -8.51 32.07
C GLN A 920 52.49 -8.30 33.02
N LEU A 921 52.77 -7.75 34.21
CA LEU A 921 51.75 -7.44 35.23
C LEU A 921 50.62 -6.55 34.67
N LEU A 922 49.37 -6.93 34.95
CA LEU A 922 48.18 -6.13 34.64
C LEU A 922 48.03 -4.95 35.64
N PRO A 923 47.42 -3.82 35.26
CA PRO A 923 47.14 -2.70 36.17
C PRO A 923 46.10 -2.99 37.26
N GLU A 924 45.66 -4.24 37.42
CA GLU A 924 44.54 -4.64 38.30
C GLU A 924 45.00 -5.72 39.27
N THR A 925 44.54 -5.64 40.52
CA THR A 925 45.09 -6.40 41.65
C THR A 925 44.40 -7.76 41.89
N HIS A 926 43.70 -8.31 40.89
CA HIS A 926 42.83 -9.49 41.04
C HIS A 926 42.96 -10.47 39.86
N LYS A 927 42.39 -11.68 39.99
CA LYS A 927 42.33 -12.69 38.90
C LYS A 927 41.56 -12.10 37.71
N SER A 928 42.08 -12.35 36.50
CA SER A 928 41.65 -11.69 35.27
C SER A 928 41.57 -12.68 34.11
N ASN A 929 40.53 -12.54 33.28
CA ASN A 929 40.23 -13.41 32.13
C ASN A 929 39.81 -12.54 30.92
N PHE A 930 40.06 -12.94 29.67
CA PHE A 930 40.05 -11.99 28.54
C PHE A 930 39.68 -12.59 27.17
N ASP A 931 39.19 -11.73 26.26
CA ASP A 931 39.00 -12.02 24.82
C ASP A 931 39.24 -10.73 23.99
N LEU A 932 39.34 -10.84 22.66
CA LEU A 932 39.59 -9.73 21.74
C LEU A 932 38.27 -9.01 21.38
N ASP A 933 38.07 -7.77 21.85
CA ASP A 933 36.78 -7.05 21.81
C ASP A 933 36.49 -6.42 20.43
N LEU A 934 35.19 -6.25 20.13
CA LEU A 934 34.70 -5.89 18.80
C LEU A 934 33.70 -4.74 18.76
N LEU A 935 34.26 -3.53 18.89
CA LEU A 935 33.69 -2.25 18.47
C LEU A 935 32.90 -2.25 17.14
N GLU A 936 31.58 -2.05 17.14
CA GLU A 936 30.77 -1.89 15.93
C GLU A 936 31.27 -0.83 14.91
N LYS A 937 30.78 -0.98 13.65
CA LYS A 937 30.70 -0.03 12.51
C LYS A 937 31.77 -0.16 11.41
N GLN A 938 31.42 -0.83 10.30
CA GLN A 938 30.86 -0.16 9.09
C GLN A 938 30.52 -1.15 7.96
N ARG A 939 29.62 -0.71 7.06
CA ARG A 939 29.50 -1.13 5.64
C ARG A 939 29.65 -2.63 5.33
N VAL A 940 28.60 -3.40 5.63
CA VAL A 940 28.41 -4.72 4.99
C VAL A 940 28.16 -4.51 3.49
N HIS A 941 29.01 -5.06 2.63
CA HIS A 941 28.57 -5.45 1.28
C HIS A 941 27.69 -6.69 1.46
N LEU A 942 26.38 -6.47 1.39
CA LEU A 942 25.37 -7.49 1.63
C LEU A 942 25.37 -8.49 0.47
N ASP A 943 26.03 -9.63 0.66
CA ASP A 943 25.83 -10.80 -0.21
C ASP A 943 24.42 -11.37 0.06
N GLU A 944 23.57 -11.35 -0.97
CA GLU A 944 22.22 -11.94 -0.93
C GLU A 944 22.25 -13.46 -0.67
N SER A 945 23.42 -14.12 -0.68
CA SER A 945 23.58 -15.53 -0.33
C SER A 945 23.31 -15.82 1.15
N SER A 946 23.88 -15.05 2.10
CA SER A 946 23.99 -15.46 3.52
C SER A 946 22.85 -14.99 4.42
N LEU A 947 22.17 -13.89 4.07
CA LEU A 947 21.26 -13.14 4.94
C LEU A 947 19.88 -13.81 5.16
N ILE A 948 19.69 -15.05 4.70
CA ILE A 948 18.39 -15.68 4.59
C ILE A 948 18.49 -17.13 5.10
N ARG A 949 18.05 -17.36 6.35
CA ARG A 949 17.83 -18.69 6.95
C ARG A 949 16.59 -19.39 6.34
N MET A 950 16.65 -19.67 5.03
CA MET A 950 15.68 -20.46 4.25
C MET A 950 16.40 -21.69 3.67
N SER A 951 15.66 -22.78 3.46
CA SER A 951 16.11 -23.86 2.57
C SER A 951 16.28 -23.36 1.12
N PRO A 952 17.04 -24.08 0.27
CA PRO A 952 17.16 -23.77 -1.15
C PRO A 952 15.85 -23.82 -1.94
N LEU A 953 14.78 -24.42 -1.39
CA LEU A 953 13.45 -24.39 -1.98
C LEU A 953 12.71 -23.11 -1.59
N GLU A 954 12.57 -22.84 -0.30
CA GLU A 954 11.93 -21.63 0.24
C GLU A 954 12.55 -20.35 -0.32
N LYS A 955 13.89 -20.30 -0.44
CA LYS A 955 14.59 -19.16 -1.05
C LYS A 955 14.16 -18.91 -2.50
N ARG A 956 13.95 -19.96 -3.29
CA ARG A 956 13.47 -19.82 -4.69
C ARG A 956 12.00 -19.39 -4.75
N ILE A 957 11.16 -19.80 -3.79
CA ILE A 957 9.76 -19.34 -3.67
C ILE A 957 9.71 -17.86 -3.24
N PHE A 958 10.51 -17.45 -2.25
CA PHE A 958 10.65 -16.04 -1.87
C PHE A 958 11.06 -15.16 -3.06
N TYR A 959 12.05 -15.60 -3.86
CA TYR A 959 12.42 -14.88 -5.08
C TYR A 959 11.39 -14.99 -6.23
N TRP A 960 10.47 -15.95 -6.20
CA TRP A 960 9.27 -15.93 -7.06
C TRP A 960 8.30 -14.81 -6.64
N HIS A 961 8.09 -14.57 -5.34
CA HIS A 961 7.30 -13.41 -4.88
C HIS A 961 7.96 -12.07 -5.24
N VAL A 962 9.30 -11.99 -5.16
CA VAL A 962 10.08 -10.85 -5.70
C VAL A 962 9.77 -10.67 -7.19
N ALA A 963 9.84 -11.72 -8.00
CA ALA A 963 9.55 -11.65 -9.44
C ALA A 963 8.10 -11.27 -9.77
N ASN A 964 7.13 -11.71 -8.96
CA ASN A 964 5.73 -11.31 -9.09
C ASN A 964 5.55 -9.81 -8.78
N SER A 965 6.33 -9.25 -7.86
CA SER A 965 6.38 -7.81 -7.59
C SER A 965 7.19 -7.04 -8.64
N GLU A 966 8.25 -7.62 -9.24
CA GLU A 966 8.92 -7.08 -10.43
C GLU A 966 7.99 -7.03 -11.65
N TYR A 967 7.05 -7.98 -11.74
CA TYR A 967 5.96 -7.96 -12.72
C TYR A 967 4.94 -6.86 -12.41
N ALA A 968 4.46 -6.74 -11.17
CA ALA A 968 3.53 -5.67 -10.76
C ALA A 968 4.13 -4.26 -10.98
N CYS A 969 5.40 -4.05 -10.63
CA CYS A 969 6.10 -2.78 -10.90
C CYS A 969 6.52 -2.64 -12.38
N GLY A 970 6.60 -3.74 -13.13
CA GLY A 970 7.21 -3.78 -14.46
C GLY A 970 8.68 -3.38 -14.44
N ALA A 971 9.39 -3.60 -13.33
CA ALA A 971 10.75 -3.12 -13.13
C ALA A 971 11.51 -4.01 -12.14
N PRO A 972 12.84 -4.13 -12.26
CA PRO A 972 13.66 -4.69 -11.19
C PRO A 972 13.47 -3.88 -9.90
N LEU A 973 13.21 -4.55 -8.77
CA LEU A 973 12.89 -3.90 -7.49
C LEU A 973 14.05 -3.06 -6.91
N GLU A 974 15.24 -3.20 -7.47
CA GLU A 974 16.42 -2.37 -7.29
C GLU A 974 16.17 -0.91 -7.74
N ASN A 975 15.24 -0.69 -8.69
CA ASN A 975 14.89 0.63 -9.22
C ASN A 975 13.59 1.20 -8.63
N VAL A 976 12.83 0.41 -7.87
CA VAL A 976 11.51 0.77 -7.33
C VAL A 976 11.66 1.45 -5.97
N SER A 977 10.88 2.51 -5.70
CA SER A 977 10.86 3.22 -4.42
C SER A 977 10.37 2.32 -3.28
N ALA A 978 11.23 2.07 -2.29
CA ALA A 978 10.84 1.41 -1.05
C ALA A 978 9.77 2.21 -0.29
N SER A 979 9.71 3.53 -0.48
CA SER A 979 8.81 4.45 0.23
C SER A 979 7.43 4.63 -0.41
N SER A 980 7.24 4.26 -1.68
CA SER A 980 6.00 4.63 -2.41
C SER A 980 5.55 3.67 -3.52
N TRP A 981 6.12 2.47 -3.65
CA TRP A 981 5.70 1.49 -4.69
C TRP A 981 4.19 1.22 -4.75
N ASP A 982 3.53 1.27 -3.59
CA ASP A 982 2.14 0.93 -3.27
C ASP A 982 1.25 2.18 -3.01
N GLN A 983 1.73 3.39 -3.34
CA GLN A 983 1.09 4.65 -2.93
C GLN A 983 -0.37 4.83 -3.37
N ASN A 984 -0.83 4.07 -4.36
CA ASN A 984 -2.22 4.05 -4.82
C ASN A 984 -3.17 3.39 -3.81
N GLU A 985 -2.69 2.42 -3.02
CA GLU A 985 -3.47 1.68 -2.01
C GLU A 985 -3.79 2.53 -0.77
N ALA A 986 -3.31 3.78 -0.71
CA ALA A 986 -3.77 4.78 0.24
C ALA A 986 -5.26 5.16 0.08
N LEU A 987 -5.94 4.71 -0.99
CA LEU A 987 -7.39 4.79 -1.18
C LEU A 987 -7.98 3.46 -1.68
N GLY A 988 -9.27 3.25 -1.39
CA GLY A 988 -10.05 2.08 -1.82
C GLY A 988 -9.93 1.79 -3.32
N GLN A 989 -9.45 0.59 -3.64
CA GLN A 989 -9.20 0.11 -5.00
C GLN A 989 -10.47 -0.51 -5.64
N PHE A 990 -10.38 -0.94 -6.90
CA PHE A 990 -11.50 -1.61 -7.57
C PHE A 990 -11.77 -3.00 -6.96
N ASP A 991 -13.01 -3.23 -6.52
CA ASP A 991 -13.46 -4.42 -5.79
C ASP A 991 -13.97 -5.54 -6.74
N GLY A 992 -14.11 -6.76 -6.23
CA GLY A 992 -14.58 -7.95 -6.97
C GLY A 992 -13.48 -8.69 -7.74
N LYS A 993 -13.82 -9.87 -8.27
CA LYS A 993 -12.85 -10.82 -8.83
C LYS A 993 -12.09 -10.28 -10.06
N HIS A 994 -10.76 -10.37 -10.02
CA HIS A 994 -9.90 -10.21 -11.18
C HIS A 994 -10.38 -11.07 -12.36
N SER A 995 -10.46 -10.48 -13.56
CA SER A 995 -11.15 -11.08 -14.70
C SER A 995 -10.38 -10.92 -16.01
N LEU A 996 -10.35 -11.97 -16.82
CA LEU A 996 -9.77 -11.97 -18.16
C LEU A 996 -10.80 -11.51 -19.20
N LEU A 997 -10.45 -10.54 -20.05
CA LEU A 997 -11.24 -10.16 -21.23
C LEU A 997 -11.09 -11.24 -22.32
N VAL A 998 -12.05 -12.16 -22.40
CA VAL A 998 -12.01 -13.33 -23.31
C VAL A 998 -12.04 -12.88 -24.78
N ASP A 999 -12.86 -11.87 -25.09
CA ASP A 999 -13.00 -11.36 -26.46
C ASP A 999 -11.90 -10.36 -26.88
N GLY A 1000 -10.97 -10.03 -25.98
CA GLY A 1000 -9.86 -9.11 -26.21
C GLY A 1000 -10.01 -7.74 -25.54
N ALA A 1001 -8.88 -7.05 -25.37
CA ALA A 1001 -8.83 -5.69 -24.84
C ALA A 1001 -9.03 -4.63 -25.93
N GLN A 1002 -8.59 -4.91 -27.15
CA GLN A 1002 -8.61 -3.98 -28.29
C GLN A 1002 -10.04 -3.53 -28.64
N LYS A 1003 -11.02 -4.45 -28.54
CA LYS A 1003 -12.45 -4.18 -28.76
C LYS A 1003 -13.02 -3.06 -27.87
N VAL A 1004 -12.50 -2.90 -26.65
CA VAL A 1004 -12.89 -1.81 -25.73
C VAL A 1004 -12.47 -0.45 -26.30
N VAL A 1005 -11.32 -0.38 -26.97
CA VAL A 1005 -10.82 0.86 -27.58
C VAL A 1005 -11.48 1.11 -28.94
N GLU A 1006 -11.70 0.06 -29.73
CA GLU A 1006 -12.46 0.12 -30.98
C GLU A 1006 -13.87 0.70 -30.74
N SER A 1007 -14.57 0.23 -29.70
CA SER A 1007 -15.92 0.72 -29.39
C SER A 1007 -15.98 2.17 -28.89
N LEU A 1008 -14.89 2.71 -28.34
CA LEU A 1008 -14.73 4.13 -28.00
C LEU A 1008 -14.31 4.99 -29.20
N SER A 1009 -13.77 4.39 -30.26
CA SER A 1009 -13.38 5.09 -31.49
C SER A 1009 -14.56 5.47 -32.40
N GLU A 1010 -15.74 4.87 -32.17
CA GLU A 1010 -16.93 4.98 -33.04
C GLU A 1010 -17.34 6.43 -33.35
N GLY A 1011 -17.20 6.81 -34.63
CA GLY A 1011 -17.54 8.13 -35.16
C GLY A 1011 -16.59 9.27 -34.75
N THR A 1012 -15.43 8.96 -34.16
CA THR A 1012 -14.35 9.93 -33.88
C THR A 1012 -13.48 10.09 -35.14
N ASP A 1013 -13.03 11.31 -35.42
CA ASP A 1013 -12.03 11.57 -36.47
C ASP A 1013 -10.63 11.19 -35.97
N ILE A 1014 -9.95 10.27 -36.68
CA ILE A 1014 -8.68 9.67 -36.26
C ILE A 1014 -7.73 9.57 -37.45
N LEU A 1015 -6.62 10.31 -37.38
CA LEU A 1015 -5.58 10.33 -38.39
C LEU A 1015 -4.43 9.42 -37.96
N LEU A 1016 -4.33 8.26 -38.62
CA LEU A 1016 -3.27 7.27 -38.42
C LEU A 1016 -1.98 7.66 -39.15
N ASN A 1017 -0.84 7.16 -38.67
CA ASN A 1017 0.52 7.50 -39.14
C ASN A 1017 0.89 8.99 -39.03
N LYS A 1018 0.23 9.73 -38.12
CA LYS A 1018 0.43 11.16 -37.87
C LYS A 1018 1.19 11.39 -36.56
N LYS A 1019 2.49 11.08 -36.62
CA LYS A 1019 3.45 11.29 -35.52
C LYS A 1019 3.71 12.80 -35.35
N VAL A 1020 3.44 13.31 -34.15
CA VAL A 1020 3.66 14.71 -33.76
C VAL A 1020 5.15 14.92 -33.43
N SER A 1021 5.72 16.05 -33.86
CA SER A 1021 7.09 16.47 -33.53
C SER A 1021 7.14 17.74 -32.68
N ASN A 1022 6.19 18.67 -32.84
CA ASN A 1022 6.18 19.92 -32.08
C ASN A 1022 4.76 20.28 -31.61
N ILE A 1023 4.66 20.90 -30.44
CA ILE A 1023 3.45 21.50 -29.89
C ILE A 1023 3.79 22.92 -29.44
N ASN A 1024 3.33 23.90 -30.22
CA ASN A 1024 3.67 25.31 -30.07
C ASN A 1024 2.41 26.10 -29.64
N LEU A 1025 2.55 27.03 -28.70
CA LEU A 1025 1.48 27.98 -28.37
C LEU A 1025 1.50 29.17 -29.33
N ASN A 1026 0.31 29.67 -29.66
CA ASN A 1026 0.15 30.91 -30.41
C ASN A 1026 -1.00 31.74 -29.82
N ASN A 1027 -1.14 33.00 -30.24
CA ASN A 1027 -2.13 33.92 -29.65
C ASN A 1027 -3.58 33.39 -29.71
N ARG A 1028 -3.91 32.54 -30.70
CA ARG A 1028 -5.27 32.05 -30.98
C ARG A 1028 -5.60 30.72 -30.31
N GLY A 1029 -4.63 29.83 -30.13
CA GLY A 1029 -4.84 28.49 -29.58
C GLY A 1029 -3.55 27.69 -29.42
N VAL A 1030 -3.49 26.53 -30.05
CA VAL A 1030 -2.31 25.67 -30.16
C VAL A 1030 -2.03 25.37 -31.63
N SER A 1031 -0.75 25.16 -31.94
CA SER A 1031 -0.26 24.65 -33.22
C SER A 1031 0.45 23.32 -32.96
N VAL A 1032 0.09 22.29 -33.72
CA VAL A 1032 0.64 20.93 -33.61
C VAL A 1032 1.27 20.58 -34.95
N ILE A 1033 2.58 20.39 -34.96
CA ILE A 1033 3.36 20.07 -36.17
C ILE A 1033 3.65 18.58 -36.19
N LEU A 1034 3.41 17.96 -37.33
CA LEU A 1034 3.65 16.54 -37.61
C LEU A 1034 5.04 16.35 -38.21
N GLN A 1035 5.60 15.14 -38.08
CA GLN A 1035 6.92 14.79 -38.61
C GLN A 1035 7.02 14.91 -40.15
N ASP A 1036 5.89 14.94 -40.87
CA ASP A 1036 5.81 15.20 -42.32
C ASP A 1036 5.73 16.70 -42.68
N GLY A 1037 5.81 17.59 -41.70
CA GLY A 1037 5.72 19.04 -41.87
C GLY A 1037 4.30 19.62 -41.89
N THR A 1038 3.25 18.78 -41.76
CA THR A 1038 1.87 19.28 -41.65
C THR A 1038 1.68 20.05 -40.34
N GLU A 1039 1.15 21.27 -40.40
CA GLU A 1039 0.67 22.02 -39.24
C GLU A 1039 -0.86 21.87 -39.07
N LEU A 1040 -1.32 21.61 -37.85
CA LEU A 1040 -2.73 21.59 -37.46
C LEU A 1040 -2.98 22.56 -36.29
N GLN A 1041 -4.10 23.27 -36.29
CA GLN A 1041 -4.45 24.25 -35.25
C GLN A 1041 -5.78 23.92 -34.56
N ALA A 1042 -5.87 24.22 -33.26
CA ALA A 1042 -7.06 24.08 -32.43
C ALA A 1042 -7.02 25.04 -31.24
N ASP A 1043 -8.09 25.13 -30.44
CA ASP A 1043 -8.10 25.91 -29.19
C ASP A 1043 -7.21 25.28 -28.10
N LYS A 1044 -7.16 23.94 -28.07
CA LYS A 1044 -6.50 23.10 -27.04
C LYS A 1044 -5.87 21.85 -27.66
N VAL A 1045 -4.88 21.29 -26.98
CA VAL A 1045 -4.34 19.94 -27.24
C VAL A 1045 -4.36 19.08 -25.99
N LEU A 1046 -4.67 17.80 -26.14
CA LEU A 1046 -4.53 16.78 -25.10
C LEU A 1046 -3.45 15.77 -25.51
N VAL A 1047 -2.37 15.71 -24.75
CA VAL A 1047 -1.26 14.78 -24.95
C VAL A 1047 -1.52 13.50 -24.16
N THR A 1048 -1.52 12.35 -24.85
CA THR A 1048 -1.73 11.02 -24.22
C THR A 1048 -0.65 9.99 -24.54
N VAL A 1049 0.48 10.45 -25.08
CA VAL A 1049 1.63 9.59 -25.41
C VAL A 1049 2.20 8.93 -24.15
N PRO A 1050 2.75 7.70 -24.23
CA PRO A 1050 3.34 7.03 -23.07
C PRO A 1050 4.50 7.81 -22.44
N LEU A 1051 4.71 7.63 -21.13
CA LEU A 1051 5.77 8.32 -20.37
C LEU A 1051 7.16 8.15 -20.97
N ALA A 1052 7.48 6.99 -21.55
CA ALA A 1052 8.75 6.76 -22.25
C ALA A 1052 8.96 7.70 -23.46
N ILE A 1053 7.89 8.17 -24.12
CA ILE A 1053 7.97 9.09 -25.27
C ILE A 1053 8.25 10.52 -24.82
N LEU A 1054 7.72 10.91 -23.66
CA LEU A 1054 8.08 12.15 -22.96
C LEU A 1054 9.54 12.10 -22.48
N LYS A 1055 9.97 10.98 -21.84
CA LYS A 1055 11.37 10.76 -21.41
C LYS A 1055 12.38 10.81 -22.57
N LYS A 1056 12.01 10.31 -23.76
CA LYS A 1056 12.85 10.40 -24.98
C LYS A 1056 12.95 11.84 -25.56
N ASN A 1057 12.20 12.81 -25.03
CA ASN A 1057 12.12 14.19 -25.53
C ASN A 1057 11.85 14.30 -27.05
N THR A 1058 10.98 13.43 -27.57
CA THR A 1058 10.69 13.34 -29.02
C THR A 1058 9.66 14.33 -29.54
N ILE A 1059 8.94 15.00 -28.62
CA ILE A 1059 8.02 16.09 -28.94
C ILE A 1059 8.59 17.36 -28.31
N THR A 1060 8.94 18.35 -29.14
CA THR A 1060 9.34 19.68 -28.67
C THR A 1060 8.10 20.47 -28.24
N PHE A 1061 8.17 21.11 -27.09
CA PHE A 1061 7.13 22.01 -26.58
C PHE A 1061 7.65 23.45 -26.59
N ASP A 1062 6.88 24.37 -27.16
CA ASP A 1062 7.19 25.80 -27.17
C ASP A 1062 6.00 26.62 -26.61
N PRO A 1063 6.13 27.26 -25.44
CA PRO A 1063 7.29 27.26 -24.54
C PRO A 1063 7.55 25.87 -23.88
N PRO A 1064 8.79 25.61 -23.42
CA PRO A 1064 9.15 24.35 -22.76
C PRO A 1064 8.33 24.07 -21.50
N LEU A 1065 7.97 22.79 -21.29
CA LEU A 1065 7.08 22.38 -20.19
C LEU A 1065 7.56 22.85 -18.80
N PRO A 1066 6.64 23.20 -17.87
CA PRO A 1066 7.01 23.66 -16.53
C PRO A 1066 7.92 22.68 -15.79
N LYS A 1067 8.96 23.20 -15.10
CA LYS A 1067 9.99 22.39 -14.44
C LYS A 1067 9.44 21.24 -13.60
N ARG A 1068 8.44 21.49 -12.74
CA ARG A 1068 7.79 20.45 -11.92
C ARG A 1068 7.27 19.24 -12.73
N LYS A 1069 6.85 19.44 -13.98
CA LYS A 1069 6.45 18.36 -14.90
C LYS A 1069 7.67 17.64 -15.49
N LEU A 1070 8.72 18.36 -15.88
CA LEU A 1070 9.98 17.77 -16.35
C LEU A 1070 10.63 16.89 -15.27
N ASP A 1071 10.74 17.42 -14.05
CA ASP A 1071 11.26 16.71 -12.87
C ASP A 1071 10.47 15.41 -12.58
N ALA A 1072 9.14 15.42 -12.82
CA ALA A 1072 8.27 14.25 -12.67
C ALA A 1072 8.37 13.27 -13.86
N ILE A 1073 8.58 13.77 -15.09
CA ILE A 1073 8.91 12.95 -16.27
C ILE A 1073 10.24 12.23 -16.03
N GLU A 1074 11.21 12.84 -15.34
CA GLU A 1074 12.47 12.20 -14.97
C GLU A 1074 12.27 11.12 -13.89
N ARG A 1075 11.68 11.47 -12.74
CA ARG A 1075 11.56 10.56 -11.58
C ARG A 1075 10.69 9.32 -11.82
N VAL A 1076 9.47 9.50 -12.34
CA VAL A 1076 8.51 8.38 -12.47
C VAL A 1076 9.08 7.34 -13.44
N GLY A 1077 9.08 6.07 -13.03
CA GLY A 1077 9.65 4.97 -13.79
C GLY A 1077 8.79 4.62 -15.01
N ALA A 1078 9.44 4.25 -16.12
CA ALA A 1078 8.79 3.68 -17.30
C ALA A 1078 9.09 2.18 -17.35
N GLY A 1079 8.21 1.39 -16.74
CA GLY A 1079 8.36 -0.05 -16.58
C GLY A 1079 8.15 -0.83 -17.89
N ARG A 1080 8.77 -2.01 -17.96
CA ARG A 1080 8.72 -2.95 -19.07
C ARG A 1080 8.47 -4.37 -18.55
N ILE A 1081 7.53 -5.04 -19.18
CA ILE A 1081 7.36 -6.50 -19.20
C ILE A 1081 7.14 -6.93 -20.65
N GLU A 1082 7.46 -8.18 -20.97
CA GLU A 1082 7.10 -8.78 -22.25
C GLU A 1082 6.29 -10.07 -22.04
N LYS A 1083 5.35 -10.33 -22.93
CA LYS A 1083 4.54 -11.55 -22.97
C LYS A 1083 5.11 -12.56 -23.95
N VAL A 1084 4.96 -13.83 -23.61
CA VAL A 1084 5.18 -14.98 -24.50
C VAL A 1084 3.96 -15.87 -24.44
N ALA A 1085 3.37 -16.18 -25.60
CA ALA A 1085 2.21 -17.06 -25.71
C ALA A 1085 2.44 -18.14 -26.77
N VAL A 1086 1.94 -19.36 -26.51
CA VAL A 1086 2.09 -20.52 -27.40
C VAL A 1086 0.79 -21.31 -27.46
N ALA A 1087 0.36 -21.63 -28.68
CA ALA A 1087 -0.79 -22.49 -28.98
C ALA A 1087 -0.36 -23.94 -29.25
N PHE A 1088 -1.05 -24.90 -28.64
CA PHE A 1088 -0.80 -26.33 -28.71
C PHE A 1088 -2.04 -27.10 -29.23
N PRO A 1089 -1.85 -28.28 -29.87
CA PRO A 1089 -2.97 -29.09 -30.40
C PRO A 1089 -3.75 -29.87 -29.33
N ARG A 1090 -3.19 -30.01 -28.12
CA ARG A 1090 -3.88 -30.61 -26.97
C ARG A 1090 -3.40 -29.98 -25.67
N CYS A 1091 -4.29 -29.91 -24.67
CA CYS A 1091 -3.88 -29.64 -23.31
C CYS A 1091 -2.97 -30.76 -22.79
N PHE A 1092 -1.96 -30.41 -22.01
CA PHE A 1092 -1.12 -31.37 -21.26
C PHE A 1092 -0.94 -31.01 -19.79
N TRP A 1093 -1.42 -29.84 -19.35
CA TRP A 1093 -1.20 -29.28 -18.01
C TRP A 1093 -2.37 -29.50 -17.03
N ARG A 1094 -3.62 -29.58 -17.50
CA ARG A 1094 -4.81 -29.79 -16.64
C ARG A 1094 -4.89 -31.20 -16.01
N ASP A 1095 -4.11 -32.15 -16.53
CA ASP A 1095 -3.85 -33.46 -15.90
C ASP A 1095 -2.42 -33.49 -15.33
N ALA A 1096 -2.21 -32.67 -14.29
CA ALA A 1096 -1.05 -32.77 -13.42
C ALA A 1096 -1.29 -33.91 -12.41
N LYS A 1097 -0.51 -34.99 -12.52
CA LYS A 1097 -0.47 -36.12 -11.58
C LYS A 1097 -1.83 -36.80 -11.27
N GLY A 1098 -2.72 -36.93 -12.26
CA GLY A 1098 -3.95 -37.72 -12.13
C GLY A 1098 -5.06 -37.09 -11.27
N LYS A 1099 -4.93 -35.81 -10.89
CA LYS A 1099 -6.00 -35.03 -10.23
C LYS A 1099 -6.40 -33.87 -11.13
N SER A 1100 -7.49 -34.05 -11.88
CA SER A 1100 -8.06 -33.01 -12.74
C SER A 1100 -8.49 -31.79 -11.91
N LYS A 1101 -7.74 -30.69 -11.99
CA LYS A 1101 -8.07 -29.39 -11.41
C LYS A 1101 -8.13 -28.31 -12.49
N ASN A 1102 -9.18 -27.49 -12.45
CA ASN A 1102 -9.38 -26.36 -13.36
C ASN A 1102 -8.79 -25.06 -12.77
N PHE A 1103 -7.47 -25.04 -12.58
CA PHE A 1103 -6.74 -23.79 -12.33
C PHE A 1103 -6.67 -22.94 -13.60
N ASP A 1104 -6.54 -21.62 -13.43
CA ASP A 1104 -6.43 -20.67 -14.55
C ASP A 1104 -5.00 -20.20 -14.81
N TYR A 1105 -4.14 -20.36 -13.82
CA TYR A 1105 -2.73 -20.07 -13.88
C TYR A 1105 -1.99 -20.93 -12.84
N PHE A 1106 -0.67 -21.02 -12.99
CA PHE A 1106 0.22 -21.76 -12.11
C PHE A 1106 1.57 -21.06 -12.03
N ALA A 1107 2.22 -21.20 -10.88
CA ALA A 1107 3.51 -20.60 -10.60
C ALA A 1107 4.65 -21.56 -10.96
N HIS A 1108 5.76 -20.99 -11.42
CA HIS A 1108 6.98 -21.69 -11.85
C HIS A 1108 8.17 -21.16 -11.06
N VAL A 1109 8.67 -21.98 -10.14
CA VAL A 1109 9.81 -21.65 -9.28
C VAL A 1109 11.11 -22.00 -10.00
N GLY A 1110 11.70 -20.97 -10.62
CA GLY A 1110 12.96 -21.02 -11.35
C GLY A 1110 14.20 -20.92 -10.46
N SER A 1111 15.35 -20.53 -11.04
CA SER A 1111 16.53 -20.09 -10.28
C SER A 1111 16.45 -18.59 -9.96
N VAL A 1112 17.15 -18.14 -8.91
CA VAL A 1112 17.04 -16.77 -8.36
C VAL A 1112 17.46 -15.71 -9.38
N GLU A 1113 18.53 -15.97 -10.10
CA GLU A 1113 19.07 -15.11 -11.18
C GLU A 1113 18.14 -15.03 -12.41
N LYS A 1114 17.14 -15.92 -12.50
CA LYS A 1114 16.17 -16.00 -13.59
C LYS A 1114 14.74 -15.88 -13.07
N ARG A 1115 14.56 -15.35 -11.86
CA ARG A 1115 13.28 -15.23 -11.14
C ARG A 1115 12.14 -14.69 -12.02
N GLY A 1116 12.40 -13.65 -12.82
CA GLY A 1116 11.41 -13.02 -13.71
C GLY A 1116 11.15 -13.76 -15.04
N LEU A 1117 11.76 -14.91 -15.30
CA LEU A 1117 11.64 -15.64 -16.57
C LEU A 1117 10.53 -16.69 -16.50
N PHE A 1118 9.37 -16.35 -17.05
CA PHE A 1118 8.17 -17.21 -17.10
C PHE A 1118 7.65 -17.62 -15.70
N HIS A 1119 7.71 -16.69 -14.73
CA HIS A 1119 7.40 -16.97 -13.32
C HIS A 1119 5.94 -17.41 -13.09
N THR A 1120 4.97 -16.84 -13.82
CA THR A 1120 3.55 -17.23 -13.75
C THR A 1120 3.04 -17.57 -15.15
N ILE A 1121 2.37 -18.71 -15.29
CA ILE A 1121 1.90 -19.25 -16.57
C ILE A 1121 0.38 -19.39 -16.53
N TYR A 1122 -0.31 -18.81 -17.50
CA TYR A 1122 -1.77 -18.69 -17.56
C TYR A 1122 -2.37 -19.52 -18.70
N ASP A 1123 -3.54 -20.12 -18.45
CA ASP A 1123 -4.34 -20.85 -19.43
C ASP A 1123 -5.31 -19.92 -20.17
N PHE A 1124 -4.86 -19.47 -21.35
CA PHE A 1124 -5.60 -18.60 -22.27
C PHE A 1124 -6.49 -19.38 -23.26
N THR A 1125 -6.64 -20.69 -23.10
CA THR A 1125 -7.55 -21.52 -23.91
C THR A 1125 -8.99 -21.00 -23.81
N ASN A 1126 -9.62 -20.67 -24.94
CA ASN A 1126 -11.05 -20.35 -24.98
C ASN A 1126 -11.88 -21.56 -24.53
N ARG A 1127 -12.81 -21.37 -23.59
CA ARG A 1127 -13.62 -22.43 -22.98
C ARG A 1127 -15.13 -22.33 -23.30
N GLN A 1128 -15.56 -21.33 -24.08
CA GLN A 1128 -16.99 -20.99 -24.22
C GLN A 1128 -17.61 -21.43 -25.55
N ASP A 1129 -16.81 -21.53 -26.62
CA ASP A 1129 -17.30 -21.72 -28.00
C ASP A 1129 -17.22 -23.20 -28.47
N GLY A 1130 -17.50 -24.14 -27.56
CA GLY A 1130 -17.35 -25.59 -27.80
C GLY A 1130 -15.94 -26.13 -27.49
N PRO A 1131 -15.52 -27.26 -28.09
CA PRO A 1131 -14.17 -27.80 -27.88
C PRO A 1131 -13.11 -26.81 -28.42
N PRO A 1132 -12.02 -26.53 -27.68
CA PRO A 1132 -11.05 -25.50 -28.09
C PRO A 1132 -10.33 -25.86 -29.39
N LYS A 1133 -10.26 -24.90 -30.33
CA LYS A 1133 -9.50 -25.03 -31.59
C LYS A 1133 -7.99 -25.22 -31.37
N SER A 1134 -7.50 -24.69 -30.25
CA SER A 1134 -6.14 -24.82 -29.74
C SER A 1134 -6.17 -24.65 -28.22
N PHE A 1135 -5.08 -25.05 -27.55
CA PHE A 1135 -4.90 -24.85 -26.13
C PHE A 1135 -3.72 -23.89 -25.94
N VAL A 1136 -3.93 -22.77 -25.26
CA VAL A 1136 -2.98 -21.64 -25.27
C VAL A 1136 -2.44 -21.37 -23.86
N LEU A 1137 -1.12 -21.37 -23.73
CA LEU A 1137 -0.43 -20.88 -22.53
C LEU A 1137 0.20 -19.52 -22.80
N MET A 1138 0.12 -18.62 -21.83
CA MET A 1138 0.75 -17.29 -21.86
C MET A 1138 1.54 -17.06 -20.57
N SER A 1139 2.73 -16.48 -20.66
CA SER A 1139 3.57 -16.15 -19.51
C SER A 1139 4.34 -14.84 -19.72
N TYR A 1140 4.90 -14.32 -18.64
CA TYR A 1140 5.60 -13.03 -18.59
C TYR A 1140 7.12 -13.18 -18.48
N VAL A 1141 7.83 -12.22 -19.04
CA VAL A 1141 9.23 -11.91 -18.73
C VAL A 1141 9.29 -10.52 -18.10
N CYS A 1142 9.83 -10.42 -16.89
CA CYS A 1142 9.91 -9.19 -16.09
C CYS A 1142 11.29 -9.05 -15.43
N GLY A 1143 11.50 -7.94 -14.71
CA GLY A 1143 12.71 -7.71 -13.91
C GLY A 1143 14.00 -7.80 -14.72
N GLN A 1144 15.06 -8.30 -14.08
CA GLN A 1144 16.37 -8.50 -14.74
C GLN A 1144 16.31 -9.51 -15.92
N SER A 1145 15.37 -10.47 -15.90
CA SER A 1145 15.27 -11.55 -16.88
C SER A 1145 14.97 -11.07 -18.31
N LEU A 1146 14.51 -9.82 -18.50
CA LEU A 1146 14.30 -9.22 -19.83
C LEU A 1146 15.58 -9.17 -20.68
N ALA A 1147 16.74 -8.99 -20.06
CA ALA A 1147 18.03 -8.97 -20.75
C ALA A 1147 18.33 -10.30 -21.48
N LEU A 1148 17.75 -11.41 -21.03
CA LEU A 1148 17.91 -12.74 -21.62
C LEU A 1148 17.20 -12.88 -22.99
N ILE A 1149 16.14 -12.09 -23.22
CA ILE A 1149 15.35 -12.13 -24.46
C ILE A 1149 15.64 -10.96 -25.41
N ASP A 1150 16.25 -9.87 -24.92
CA ASP A 1150 16.45 -8.62 -25.69
C ASP A 1150 17.25 -8.81 -26.98
N LYS A 1151 18.26 -9.69 -26.98
CA LYS A 1151 19.10 -9.97 -28.16
C LYS A 1151 18.68 -11.23 -28.94
N LYS A 1152 17.56 -11.86 -28.57
CA LYS A 1152 17.10 -13.13 -29.16
C LYS A 1152 16.00 -12.94 -30.19
N LYS A 1153 15.95 -13.82 -31.19
CA LYS A 1153 14.78 -13.98 -32.07
C LYS A 1153 13.61 -14.62 -31.33
N ASP A 1154 12.39 -14.42 -31.82
CA ASP A 1154 11.19 -14.91 -31.15
C ASP A 1154 11.18 -16.45 -31.03
N GLU A 1155 11.66 -17.18 -32.04
CA GLU A 1155 11.75 -18.64 -32.02
C GLU A 1155 12.69 -19.17 -30.94
N GLU A 1156 13.75 -18.44 -30.58
CA GLU A 1156 14.62 -18.78 -29.47
C GLU A 1156 13.92 -18.57 -28.12
N VAL A 1157 13.12 -17.51 -28.00
CA VAL A 1157 12.33 -17.21 -26.80
C VAL A 1157 11.22 -18.27 -26.62
N ILE A 1158 10.57 -18.69 -27.71
CA ILE A 1158 9.65 -19.83 -27.70
C ILE A 1158 10.36 -21.12 -27.29
N LYS A 1159 11.57 -21.39 -27.82
CA LYS A 1159 12.36 -22.55 -27.38
C LYS A 1159 12.64 -22.50 -25.89
N MET A 1160 13.04 -21.36 -25.33
CA MET A 1160 13.24 -21.19 -23.88
C MET A 1160 11.96 -21.49 -23.09
N PHE A 1161 10.79 -20.99 -23.53
CA PHE A 1161 9.52 -21.25 -22.85
C PHE A 1161 9.09 -22.73 -22.93
N ILE A 1162 9.29 -23.37 -24.08
CA ILE A 1162 9.06 -24.82 -24.25
C ILE A 1162 10.02 -25.65 -23.39
N ASP A 1163 11.29 -25.26 -23.29
CA ASP A 1163 12.28 -25.95 -22.46
C ASP A 1163 12.02 -25.72 -20.95
N THR A 1164 11.41 -24.61 -20.54
CA THR A 1164 10.82 -24.43 -19.19
C THR A 1164 9.62 -25.35 -18.97
N LEU A 1165 8.67 -25.42 -19.90
CA LEU A 1165 7.49 -26.29 -19.75
C LEU A 1165 7.86 -27.77 -19.63
N LYS A 1166 8.93 -28.23 -20.31
CA LYS A 1166 9.47 -29.60 -20.16
C LYS A 1166 9.94 -29.92 -18.73
N LYS A 1167 10.45 -28.92 -18.00
CA LYS A 1167 10.88 -29.08 -16.60
C LYS A 1167 9.71 -29.13 -15.62
N ILE A 1168 8.66 -28.35 -15.89
CA ILE A 1168 7.44 -28.32 -15.07
C ILE A 1168 6.64 -29.62 -15.24
N PHE A 1169 6.66 -30.23 -16.43
CA PHE A 1169 5.91 -31.45 -16.75
C PHE A 1169 6.82 -32.60 -17.19
N PRO A 1170 7.71 -33.12 -16.31
CA PRO A 1170 8.61 -34.22 -16.64
C PRO A 1170 7.81 -35.48 -17.01
N GLY A 1171 8.32 -36.26 -17.97
CA GLY A 1171 7.66 -37.46 -18.48
C GLY A 1171 6.41 -37.23 -19.35
N LYS A 1172 5.79 -36.04 -19.34
CA LYS A 1172 4.71 -35.70 -20.27
C LYS A 1172 5.31 -35.31 -21.63
N GLN A 1173 4.89 -35.97 -22.70
CA GLN A 1173 5.25 -35.55 -24.05
C GLN A 1173 4.58 -34.21 -24.38
N ILE A 1174 5.35 -33.13 -24.45
CA ILE A 1174 4.87 -31.81 -24.87
C ILE A 1174 4.78 -31.77 -26.41
N PRO A 1175 3.60 -31.44 -26.98
CA PRO A 1175 3.43 -31.39 -28.43
C PRO A 1175 4.13 -30.17 -29.04
N LYS A 1176 4.46 -30.25 -30.33
CA LYS A 1176 5.01 -29.12 -31.10
C LYS A 1176 4.02 -27.93 -31.10
N PRO A 1177 4.49 -26.68 -30.93
CA PRO A 1177 3.67 -25.49 -31.13
C PRO A 1177 2.98 -25.45 -32.50
N ILE A 1178 1.74 -24.98 -32.52
CA ILE A 1178 1.00 -24.61 -33.74
C ILE A 1178 1.37 -23.19 -34.17
N SER A 1179 1.26 -22.26 -33.21
CA SER A 1179 1.40 -20.81 -33.39
C SER A 1179 1.93 -20.20 -32.10
N HIS A 1180 2.53 -19.03 -32.17
CA HIS A 1180 3.15 -18.37 -31.03
C HIS A 1180 3.14 -16.84 -31.16
N MET A 1181 3.35 -16.16 -30.05
CA MET A 1181 3.48 -14.71 -29.97
C MET A 1181 4.53 -14.34 -28.92
N VAL A 1182 5.36 -13.35 -29.24
CA VAL A 1182 6.23 -12.64 -28.30
C VAL A 1182 5.92 -11.15 -28.43
N SER A 1183 5.83 -10.41 -27.32
CA SER A 1183 5.76 -8.94 -27.36
C SER A 1183 7.15 -8.32 -27.28
N ARG A 1184 7.29 -7.10 -27.81
CA ARG A 1184 8.54 -6.34 -27.86
C ARG A 1184 8.30 -4.86 -27.54
N TRP A 1185 7.46 -4.57 -26.53
CA TRP A 1185 7.08 -3.21 -26.13
C TRP A 1185 8.25 -2.29 -25.83
N GLY A 1186 9.35 -2.82 -25.26
CA GLY A 1186 10.57 -2.04 -25.03
C GLY A 1186 11.29 -1.58 -26.30
N LYS A 1187 11.01 -2.22 -27.44
CA LYS A 1187 11.56 -1.87 -28.76
C LYS A 1187 10.59 -1.07 -29.64
N ASP A 1188 9.35 -0.88 -29.20
CA ASP A 1188 8.37 -0.07 -29.93
C ASP A 1188 8.77 1.41 -29.82
N GLU A 1189 9.10 2.05 -30.95
CA GLU A 1189 9.61 3.43 -30.96
C GLU A 1189 8.60 4.44 -30.41
N ASP A 1190 7.30 4.24 -30.66
CA ASP A 1190 6.21 5.15 -30.29
C ASP A 1190 5.54 4.78 -28.95
N ILE A 1191 5.98 3.69 -28.32
CA ILE A 1191 5.45 3.25 -27.02
C ILE A 1191 6.56 3.06 -25.98
N GLY A 1192 7.56 2.22 -26.24
CA GLY A 1192 8.78 2.05 -25.45
C GLY A 1192 8.63 1.51 -24.01
N MET A 1193 7.42 1.18 -23.55
CA MET A 1193 7.13 0.76 -22.17
C MET A 1193 5.84 -0.07 -22.07
N SER A 1194 5.65 -0.71 -20.93
CA SER A 1194 4.43 -1.43 -20.56
C SER A 1194 3.51 -0.57 -19.68
N TYR A 1195 4.02 -0.02 -18.57
CA TYR A 1195 3.28 0.82 -17.62
C TYR A 1195 4.24 1.58 -16.68
N SER A 1196 3.77 2.64 -16.00
CA SER A 1196 4.63 3.40 -15.09
C SER A 1196 4.87 2.68 -13.75
N TYR A 1197 5.85 3.16 -12.98
CA TYR A 1197 6.04 2.76 -11.59
C TYR A 1197 6.71 3.87 -10.78
N MET A 1198 6.71 3.75 -9.45
CA MET A 1198 7.41 4.69 -8.57
C MET A 1198 8.89 4.34 -8.53
N GLY A 1199 9.73 5.08 -9.25
CA GLY A 1199 11.19 4.95 -9.18
C GLY A 1199 11.75 5.52 -7.87
N VAL A 1200 12.94 5.09 -7.43
CA VAL A 1200 13.55 5.60 -6.19
C VAL A 1200 13.63 7.13 -6.19
N ASN A 1201 13.21 7.76 -5.10
CA ASN A 1201 13.01 9.21 -4.90
C ASN A 1201 11.78 9.83 -5.62
N SER A 1202 10.96 9.06 -6.35
CA SER A 1202 9.66 9.54 -6.86
C SER A 1202 8.71 9.83 -5.70
N LYS A 1203 7.89 10.87 -5.83
CA LYS A 1203 6.82 11.21 -4.88
C LYS A 1203 5.45 10.90 -5.48
N PRO A 1204 4.45 10.47 -4.69
CA PRO A 1204 3.09 10.25 -5.18
C PRO A 1204 2.52 11.43 -6.00
N GLU A 1205 2.88 12.65 -5.63
CA GLU A 1205 2.54 13.91 -6.28
C GLU A 1205 3.16 14.09 -7.68
N ASP A 1206 4.09 13.21 -8.09
CA ASP A 1206 4.65 13.23 -9.45
C ASP A 1206 3.62 12.78 -10.49
N TYR A 1207 2.72 11.83 -10.15
CA TYR A 1207 1.56 11.51 -11.00
C TYR A 1207 0.64 12.72 -11.21
N ASP A 1208 0.41 13.51 -10.16
CA ASP A 1208 -0.41 14.72 -10.22
C ASP A 1208 0.31 15.83 -11.03
N SER A 1209 1.64 15.87 -10.94
CA SER A 1209 2.50 16.78 -11.71
C SER A 1209 2.56 16.42 -13.19
N LEU A 1210 2.48 15.13 -13.53
CA LEU A 1210 2.28 14.62 -14.89
C LEU A 1210 0.87 14.92 -15.40
N ALA A 1211 -0.16 14.84 -14.55
CA ALA A 1211 -1.56 15.15 -14.88
C ALA A 1211 -1.86 16.63 -15.13
N ALA A 1212 -1.21 17.55 -14.40
CA ALA A 1212 -1.52 18.97 -14.44
C ALA A 1212 -1.41 19.56 -15.86
N PRO A 1213 -2.33 20.44 -16.30
CA PRO A 1213 -2.23 21.10 -17.59
C PRO A 1213 -1.05 22.09 -17.61
N ALA A 1214 -0.61 22.47 -18.81
CA ALA A 1214 0.33 23.56 -19.02
C ALA A 1214 -0.34 24.69 -19.83
N TYR A 1215 -0.17 25.93 -19.35
CA TYR A 1215 -0.63 27.17 -19.99
C TYR A 1215 -2.13 27.20 -20.34
N ASP A 1216 -2.95 26.48 -19.56
CA ASP A 1216 -4.38 26.21 -19.77
C ASP A 1216 -4.76 25.70 -21.17
N ARG A 1217 -3.78 25.22 -21.95
CA ARG A 1217 -3.92 24.87 -23.38
C ARG A 1217 -3.43 23.48 -23.73
N ILE A 1218 -2.48 22.94 -22.96
CA ILE A 1218 -1.88 21.62 -23.16
C ILE A 1218 -2.30 20.75 -21.96
N PHE A 1219 -3.16 19.75 -22.19
CA PHE A 1219 -3.67 18.84 -21.18
C PHE A 1219 -2.98 17.47 -21.27
N PHE A 1220 -3.01 16.69 -20.19
CA PHE A 1220 -2.32 15.40 -20.09
C PHE A 1220 -3.22 14.28 -19.54
N ALA A 1221 -3.21 13.12 -20.20
CA ALA A 1221 -3.92 11.90 -19.79
C ALA A 1221 -3.14 10.63 -20.14
N GLY A 1222 -3.56 9.49 -19.59
CA GLY A 1222 -2.84 8.21 -19.65
C GLY A 1222 -2.57 7.66 -18.24
N GLU A 1223 -2.26 6.37 -18.14
CA GLU A 1223 -2.05 5.70 -16.84
C GLU A 1223 -0.93 6.33 -15.99
N ALA A 1224 0.15 6.81 -16.64
CA ALA A 1224 1.22 7.59 -16.03
C ALA A 1224 0.78 8.98 -15.49
N THR A 1225 -0.52 9.31 -15.53
CA THR A 1225 -1.11 10.54 -14.99
C THR A 1225 -2.20 10.28 -13.95
N HIS A 1226 -2.41 9.05 -13.48
CA HIS A 1226 -3.52 8.71 -12.58
C HIS A 1226 -3.05 8.11 -11.25
N ARG A 1227 -2.75 8.98 -10.27
CA ARG A 1227 -2.14 8.63 -8.98
C ARG A 1227 -2.76 7.41 -8.27
N PHE A 1228 -4.09 7.33 -8.24
CA PHE A 1228 -4.80 6.30 -7.46
C PHE A 1228 -5.03 4.98 -8.20
N PHE A 1229 -4.85 4.95 -9.52
CA PHE A 1229 -5.06 3.75 -10.37
C PHE A 1229 -4.01 3.68 -11.50
N PRO A 1230 -2.70 3.88 -11.22
CA PRO A 1230 -1.67 3.93 -12.25
C PRO A 1230 -1.58 2.57 -12.98
N GLN A 1231 -0.79 2.48 -14.06
CA GLN A 1231 -0.57 1.27 -14.87
C GLN A 1231 -1.78 0.73 -15.66
N THR A 1232 -2.97 0.82 -15.08
CA THR A 1232 -4.15 0.04 -15.49
C THR A 1232 -4.94 0.65 -16.65
N MET A 1233 -5.78 -0.18 -17.26
CA MET A 1233 -6.87 0.29 -18.14
C MET A 1233 -7.79 1.28 -17.43
N HIS A 1234 -8.04 1.10 -16.12
CA HIS A 1234 -8.87 1.99 -15.31
C HIS A 1234 -8.28 3.40 -15.23
N GLY A 1235 -7.00 3.54 -14.85
CA GLY A 1235 -6.33 4.85 -14.78
C GLY A 1235 -6.18 5.54 -16.13
N ALA A 1236 -5.91 4.77 -17.20
CA ALA A 1236 -5.92 5.31 -18.56
C ALA A 1236 -7.31 5.85 -18.95
N TYR A 1237 -8.38 5.10 -18.70
CA TYR A 1237 -9.75 5.54 -18.96
C TYR A 1237 -10.14 6.77 -18.13
N LEU A 1238 -9.96 6.73 -16.81
CA LEU A 1238 -10.35 7.79 -15.88
C LEU A 1238 -9.54 9.08 -16.08
N SER A 1239 -8.25 9.00 -16.42
CA SER A 1239 -7.47 10.19 -16.78
C SER A 1239 -7.94 10.82 -18.10
N GLY A 1240 -8.47 10.02 -19.03
CA GLY A 1240 -9.15 10.51 -20.23
C GLY A 1240 -10.42 11.30 -19.90
N LEU A 1241 -11.27 10.78 -18.99
CA LEU A 1241 -12.43 11.52 -18.48
C LEU A 1241 -12.00 12.82 -17.78
N ARG A 1242 -11.09 12.75 -16.80
CA ARG A 1242 -10.56 13.93 -16.07
C ARG A 1242 -10.03 15.01 -17.01
N ALA A 1243 -9.29 14.64 -18.05
CA ALA A 1243 -8.77 15.59 -19.03
C ALA A 1243 -9.89 16.23 -19.87
N ALA A 1244 -10.93 15.46 -20.24
CA ALA A 1244 -12.13 16.02 -20.85
C ALA A 1244 -12.84 17.01 -19.89
N THR A 1245 -13.01 16.66 -18.62
CA THR A 1245 -13.58 17.55 -17.57
C THR A 1245 -12.82 18.87 -17.50
N GLY A 1246 -11.49 18.84 -17.34
CA GLY A 1246 -10.65 20.04 -17.24
C GLY A 1246 -10.63 20.91 -18.51
N ILE A 1247 -10.89 20.31 -19.69
CA ILE A 1247 -11.11 21.04 -20.94
C ILE A 1247 -12.50 21.69 -20.97
N LEU A 1248 -13.53 21.03 -20.43
CA LEU A 1248 -14.93 21.49 -20.44
C LEU A 1248 -15.27 22.51 -19.34
N GLU A 1249 -14.60 22.47 -18.18
CA GLU A 1249 -14.88 23.33 -16.99
C GLU A 1249 -15.07 24.82 -17.33
N ASN A 1250 -14.26 25.35 -18.25
CA ASN A 1250 -14.26 26.77 -18.65
C ASN A 1250 -15.20 27.10 -19.83
N TYR A 1251 -16.00 26.14 -20.31
CA TYR A 1251 -16.82 26.25 -21.54
C TYR A 1251 -18.29 25.84 -21.35
N LEU A 1252 -18.58 25.10 -20.28
CA LEU A 1252 -19.93 24.82 -19.81
C LEU A 1252 -20.62 26.11 -19.36
N ILE A 1253 -21.94 26.16 -19.49
CA ILE A 1253 -22.70 27.42 -19.46
C ILE A 1253 -22.61 28.09 -18.08
N ASP A 1254 -22.47 29.42 -18.09
CA ASP A 1254 -22.35 30.31 -16.92
C ASP A 1254 -23.62 30.39 -16.04
N HIS A 1255 -24.56 29.43 -16.19
CA HIS A 1255 -25.71 29.21 -15.32
C HIS A 1255 -25.32 29.04 -13.84
N SER A 1256 -24.07 28.66 -13.55
CA SER A 1256 -23.58 28.55 -12.18
C SER A 1256 -23.18 29.88 -11.53
N LYS A 1257 -22.79 30.95 -12.25
CA LYS A 1257 -22.41 32.22 -11.59
C LYS A 1257 -23.59 32.87 -10.89
N ALA A 1258 -24.69 33.09 -11.62
CA ALA A 1258 -25.96 33.60 -11.08
C ALA A 1258 -26.69 32.64 -10.10
N PHE A 1259 -26.00 31.59 -9.63
CA PHE A 1259 -26.43 30.63 -8.61
C PHE A 1259 -25.41 30.56 -7.44
N ILE A 1260 -24.11 30.75 -7.71
CA ILE A 1260 -23.04 30.80 -6.71
C ILE A 1260 -22.92 32.20 -6.09
N GLU A 1261 -23.26 33.25 -6.84
CA GLU A 1261 -23.18 34.67 -6.44
C GLU A 1261 -24.45 35.17 -5.70
N GLY A 1262 -25.46 34.32 -5.48
CA GLY A 1262 -26.84 34.70 -5.07
C GLY A 1262 -27.33 34.21 -3.72
#